data_AF-A0A7R9QIK9-F1
#
_entry.id   AF-A0A7R9QIK9-F1
#
_cell.length_a   1.000
_cell.length_b   1.000
_cell.length_c   1.000
_cell.angle_alpha   90.00
_cell.angle_beta   90.00
_cell.angle_gamma   90.00
#
_symmetry.space_group_name_H-M   'P 1'
#
loop_
_entity.id
_entity.type
_entity.pdbx_description
1 polymer ?
#
loop_
_entity_poly.entity_id
_entity_poly.type
_entity_poly.pdbx_seq_one_letter_code
_entity_poly.pdbx_strand_id
1 'polypeptide(L)'
;MLWMDMSFTIRSTFGRNETQVLNALTGCAEFGTLMAVMGPSGAGLTTLLKCFNGHNNWGLSADSRVRLSSVTTIRTTFIGQNEKEFLIMGLTAKQNMIYASKLKNSREGVEMDHEMNLKNSREGVEMDHEMNVRTVMSDLMLTDIMDTKAESCSGGELKRLAIAVELTAIHKPNLILCDEPTTGLDSNIAEVVMNCLKSLVQKHGICLITSIHQPNSEIIELCDKLYVLSKGGHCMYWGSPEFLPYYLRKLQIDCTEDQVPIESLIKIGSKGITDPKVIELRNEANVQAKHSRSCMEVVDNDFYVEQNFYFMYFTFWTFSLLQVVVSIVEKVTRLSIFTIEHHNKNIDQTEERDHGLDPIYRLGIAWIGLTLKAKKTLFSSEKVILSAIQGFIEFGSFNALMGPSGAGKTSLLRSLNGFNRNLMTKDSQIWLSRDVKIRTCFIAQDQREHLISGLTVKQSITYASKLKNGSNSDVDHELNVRELMEELAISDISVVNVEKCSSGQQKRIVMAQEMSPRVKPNLICVDEPTSGVDSYSALLMIQCFKRLSRRHGLSIIASIHQPNLEIVMSFDLLYILAKGGQTVYSGRPRDLKQHLTDCHIICTENQIPIEVIIKLCANGLRDEAVIELSAKTNEDMNNTYHKRVNNELILQSNGIPMERKSFSFAEFWYLLLRGLAYTLGHNWKFIAVHIICYTGLGLFMTFLFSYQLDRPSSCQPLVSNNCNQSAGALEEYKILGKNLVYINIYAFIIMVLQIIYTSLTISNEIQVFDKEHRNYWYSTESYFLVTTILDFVPSMVSIVIYCLIINVYEMEGTYAVLLYCLSISALSYQSIGHILGICFGERAVIISVLLLPIFICLSGFFIPSTEFGHPVIELSHVVPMRYTIEVILIFFYGFDRCPEGQVSSIMHKFLYTDDMYDKSRNILVYQLICYRILSYVCLKLKANWTSIQIMIDWFRSVGTGISVYAFRKARETGDIQLRPKYTQFHNN
;
A
#
# COMPACT_ATOMS: atom_id res chain seq x y z
N MET A 1 -16.13 -33.57 -5.14
CA MET A 1 -15.96 -32.67 -6.31
C MET A 1 -14.89 -33.26 -7.22
N LEU A 2 -15.14 -33.36 -8.51
CA LEU A 2 -14.22 -33.89 -9.52
C LEU A 2 -14.09 -32.88 -10.67
N TRP A 3 -12.88 -32.61 -11.14
CA TRP A 3 -12.65 -31.77 -12.31
C TRP A 3 -11.83 -32.52 -13.35
N MET A 4 -12.16 -32.31 -14.63
CA MET A 4 -11.54 -32.98 -15.76
C MET A 4 -11.17 -31.98 -16.84
N ASP A 5 -9.94 -32.13 -17.34
CA ASP A 5 -9.37 -31.43 -18.48
C ASP A 5 -9.56 -29.89 -18.42
N MET A 6 -9.55 -29.35 -17.19
CA MET A 6 -9.79 -27.94 -16.93
C MET A 6 -8.68 -27.08 -17.52
N SER A 7 -9.05 -26.22 -18.45
CA SER A 7 -8.13 -25.31 -19.13
C SER A 7 -8.67 -23.89 -19.08
N PHE A 8 -7.78 -22.92 -18.84
CA PHE A 8 -8.16 -21.52 -18.67
C PHE A 8 -7.24 -20.60 -19.47
N THR A 9 -7.83 -19.68 -20.22
CA THR A 9 -7.14 -18.69 -21.05
C THR A 9 -7.54 -17.28 -20.66
N ILE A 10 -6.56 -16.37 -20.61
CA ILE A 10 -6.79 -14.94 -20.40
C ILE A 10 -6.50 -14.20 -21.70
N ARG A 11 -7.41 -13.31 -22.09
CA ARG A 11 -7.20 -12.33 -23.16
C ARG A 11 -6.68 -11.02 -22.56
N SER A 12 -5.58 -10.50 -23.09
CA SER A 12 -5.08 -9.17 -22.71
C SER A 12 -6.07 -8.10 -23.19
N THR A 13 -6.44 -7.16 -22.30
CA THR A 13 -7.41 -6.08 -22.58
C THR A 13 -6.99 -5.14 -23.72
N PHE A 14 -5.72 -5.17 -24.12
CA PHE A 14 -5.15 -4.33 -25.20
C PHE A 14 -4.28 -5.12 -26.21
N GLY A 15 -4.34 -6.46 -26.25
CA GLY A 15 -3.51 -7.27 -27.15
C GLY A 15 -4.21 -8.51 -27.71
N ARG A 16 -3.84 -8.93 -28.94
CA ARG A 16 -4.33 -10.15 -29.60
C ARG A 16 -3.76 -11.46 -29.02
N ASN A 17 -2.88 -11.41 -28.02
CA ASN A 17 -2.25 -12.61 -27.47
C ASN A 17 -3.11 -13.21 -26.35
N GLU A 18 -3.56 -14.43 -26.55
CA GLU A 18 -4.16 -15.28 -25.52
C GLU A 18 -3.06 -15.96 -24.72
N THR A 19 -3.10 -15.83 -23.39
CA THR A 19 -2.17 -16.53 -22.50
C THR A 19 -2.92 -17.65 -21.81
N GLN A 20 -2.48 -18.89 -22.02
CA GLN A 20 -3.02 -20.06 -21.33
C GLN A 20 -2.43 -20.13 -19.92
N VAL A 21 -3.30 -20.18 -18.91
CA VAL A 21 -2.94 -20.14 -17.48
C VAL A 21 -3.08 -21.51 -16.83
N LEU A 22 -4.13 -22.27 -17.19
CA LEU A 22 -4.36 -23.64 -16.73
C LEU A 22 -4.44 -24.57 -17.95
N ASN A 23 -3.81 -25.74 -17.85
CA ASN A 23 -3.62 -26.68 -18.95
C ASN A 23 -4.08 -28.10 -18.59
N ALA A 24 -5.30 -28.45 -18.98
CA ALA A 24 -5.89 -29.77 -18.87
C ALA A 24 -5.77 -30.38 -17.46
N LEU A 25 -6.10 -29.61 -16.44
CA LEU A 25 -6.03 -30.06 -15.05
C LEU A 25 -7.15 -31.07 -14.75
N THR A 26 -6.77 -32.19 -14.13
CA THR A 26 -7.71 -33.23 -13.67
C THR A 26 -7.42 -33.54 -12.20
N GLY A 27 -8.47 -33.78 -11.41
CA GLY A 27 -8.33 -34.15 -10.00
C GLY A 27 -9.67 -34.30 -9.28
N CYS A 28 -9.63 -34.66 -8.00
CA CYS A 28 -10.81 -34.71 -7.16
C CYS A 28 -10.53 -34.26 -5.71
N ALA A 29 -11.56 -33.71 -5.07
CA ALA A 29 -11.58 -33.32 -3.67
C ALA A 29 -12.79 -33.96 -2.97
N GLU A 30 -12.56 -34.51 -1.78
CA GLU A 30 -13.54 -35.28 -0.99
C GLU A 30 -14.04 -34.46 0.19
N PHE A 31 -15.29 -34.71 0.61
CA PHE A 31 -15.82 -34.11 1.84
C PHE A 31 -15.04 -34.58 3.06
N GLY A 32 -14.86 -33.69 4.03
CA GLY A 32 -14.07 -33.97 5.24
C GLY A 32 -12.55 -34.04 5.01
N THR A 33 -12.05 -33.58 3.85
CA THR A 33 -10.61 -33.51 3.57
C THR A 33 -10.11 -32.08 3.43
N LEU A 34 -8.90 -31.83 3.93
CA LEU A 34 -8.11 -30.63 3.73
C LEU A 34 -7.13 -30.85 2.58
N MET A 35 -7.39 -30.24 1.43
CA MET A 35 -6.51 -30.26 0.27
C MET A 35 -5.72 -28.96 0.17
N ALA A 36 -4.39 -29.06 0.06
CA ALA A 36 -3.53 -27.93 -0.22
C ALA A 36 -3.08 -27.91 -1.69
N VAL A 37 -3.33 -26.79 -2.37
CA VAL A 37 -2.87 -26.50 -3.72
C VAL A 37 -1.59 -25.68 -3.63
N MET A 38 -0.51 -26.19 -4.22
CA MET A 38 0.83 -25.59 -4.10
C MET A 38 1.47 -25.40 -5.47
N GLY A 39 2.40 -24.46 -5.58
CA GLY A 39 3.12 -24.22 -6.83
C GLY A 39 3.86 -22.88 -6.80
N PRO A 40 4.74 -22.62 -7.78
CA PRO A 40 5.42 -21.34 -7.88
C PRO A 40 4.43 -20.21 -8.23
N SER A 41 4.82 -18.97 -7.91
CA SER A 41 4.07 -17.79 -8.32
C SER A 41 3.81 -17.78 -9.84
N GLY A 42 2.54 -17.55 -10.22
CA GLY A 42 2.11 -17.59 -11.61
C GLY A 42 1.78 -18.98 -12.16
N ALA A 43 1.78 -20.04 -11.33
CA ALA A 43 1.33 -21.39 -11.73
C ALA A 43 -0.20 -21.50 -11.93
N GLY A 44 -0.97 -20.49 -11.52
CA GLY A 44 -2.43 -20.47 -11.65
C GLY A 44 -3.21 -20.89 -10.41
N LEU A 45 -2.60 -20.89 -9.21
CA LEU A 45 -3.24 -21.29 -7.94
C LEU A 45 -4.55 -20.54 -7.66
N THR A 46 -4.48 -19.20 -7.55
CA THR A 46 -5.66 -18.35 -7.36
C THR A 46 -6.67 -18.49 -8.51
N THR A 47 -6.18 -18.66 -9.75
CA THR A 47 -7.05 -18.86 -10.92
C THR A 47 -7.84 -20.16 -10.79
N LEU A 48 -7.20 -21.26 -10.36
CA LEU A 48 -7.86 -22.54 -10.12
C LEU A 48 -8.94 -22.44 -9.04
N LEU A 49 -8.65 -21.78 -7.92
CA LEU A 49 -9.64 -21.54 -6.86
C LEU A 49 -10.82 -20.67 -7.35
N LYS A 50 -10.55 -19.63 -8.15
CA LYS A 50 -11.60 -18.79 -8.75
C LYS A 50 -12.49 -19.57 -9.71
N CYS A 51 -11.90 -20.46 -10.52
CA CYS A 51 -12.65 -21.38 -11.38
C CYS A 51 -13.56 -22.30 -10.56
N PHE A 52 -13.08 -22.83 -9.41
CA PHE A 52 -13.91 -23.64 -8.51
C PHE A 52 -15.05 -22.86 -7.86
N ASN A 53 -14.88 -21.56 -7.61
CA ASN A 53 -15.96 -20.72 -7.09
C ASN A 53 -16.96 -20.26 -8.18
N GLY A 54 -16.74 -20.59 -9.45
CA GLY A 54 -17.58 -20.12 -10.56
C GLY A 54 -17.38 -18.63 -10.92
N HIS A 55 -16.36 -17.97 -10.36
CA HIS A 55 -15.97 -16.62 -10.74
C HIS A 55 -15.11 -16.67 -12.02
N ASN A 56 -15.42 -15.80 -12.99
CA ASN A 56 -14.68 -15.67 -14.26
C ASN A 56 -14.74 -16.87 -15.22
N ASN A 57 -15.90 -17.52 -15.37
CA ASN A 57 -16.05 -18.66 -16.29
C ASN A 57 -15.86 -18.34 -17.79
N TRP A 58 -15.74 -17.06 -18.17
CA TRP A 58 -15.55 -16.62 -19.56
C TRP A 58 -14.21 -17.05 -20.18
N GLY A 59 -13.21 -17.41 -19.36
CA GLY A 59 -11.90 -17.91 -19.83
C GLY A 59 -11.74 -19.43 -19.84
N LEU A 60 -12.75 -20.20 -19.38
CA LEU A 60 -12.70 -21.67 -19.35
C LEU A 60 -12.87 -22.26 -20.75
N SER A 61 -12.06 -23.26 -21.09
CA SER A 61 -12.24 -24.03 -22.33
C SER A 61 -13.54 -24.84 -22.28
N ALA A 62 -14.18 -25.02 -23.43
CA ALA A 62 -15.40 -25.81 -23.59
C ALA A 62 -15.25 -27.28 -23.13
N ASP A 63 -14.03 -27.82 -23.16
CA ASP A 63 -13.73 -29.18 -22.71
C ASP A 63 -13.63 -29.33 -21.19
N SER A 64 -13.60 -28.21 -20.44
CA SER A 64 -13.46 -28.22 -18.99
C SER A 64 -14.74 -28.72 -18.34
N ARG A 65 -14.67 -29.84 -17.59
CA ARG A 65 -15.83 -30.40 -16.88
C ARG A 65 -15.59 -30.40 -15.38
N VAL A 66 -16.57 -29.95 -14.61
CA VAL A 66 -16.59 -30.08 -13.15
C VAL A 66 -17.83 -30.88 -12.77
N ARG A 67 -17.63 -32.05 -12.16
CA ARG A 67 -18.68 -32.94 -11.66
C ARG A 67 -18.75 -32.87 -10.14
N LEU A 68 -19.96 -32.76 -9.63
CA LEU A 68 -20.26 -32.73 -8.20
C LEU A 68 -20.98 -34.04 -7.86
N SER A 69 -20.70 -34.61 -6.67
CA SER A 69 -21.43 -35.80 -6.23
C SER A 69 -22.90 -35.44 -5.95
N SER A 70 -23.76 -36.45 -5.79
CA SER A 70 -25.23 -36.40 -5.65
C SER A 70 -25.84 -35.53 -4.52
N VAL A 71 -25.05 -34.66 -3.89
CA VAL A 71 -25.54 -33.61 -2.98
C VAL A 71 -26.19 -32.52 -3.83
N THR A 72 -27.49 -32.30 -3.64
CA THR A 72 -28.34 -31.45 -4.48
C THR A 72 -28.02 -29.96 -4.44
N THR A 73 -27.23 -29.49 -3.46
CA THR A 73 -26.75 -28.09 -3.40
C THR A 73 -25.33 -28.01 -2.82
N ILE A 74 -24.38 -27.50 -3.60
CA ILE A 74 -23.06 -27.10 -3.09
C ILE A 74 -23.12 -25.62 -2.71
N ARG A 75 -22.76 -25.35 -1.45
CA ARG A 75 -22.60 -23.99 -0.92
C ARG A 75 -21.11 -23.74 -0.83
N THR A 76 -20.60 -23.00 -1.81
CA THR A 76 -19.18 -22.63 -1.88
C THR A 76 -18.95 -21.31 -1.15
N THR A 77 -17.77 -21.18 -0.57
CA THR A 77 -17.29 -19.89 -0.05
C THR A 77 -15.85 -19.69 -0.46
N PHE A 78 -15.54 -18.51 -0.98
CA PHE A 78 -14.19 -18.11 -1.36
C PHE A 78 -13.68 -17.03 -0.40
N ILE A 79 -12.59 -17.33 0.28
CA ILE A 79 -11.88 -16.44 1.18
C ILE A 79 -10.60 -16.02 0.46
N GLY A 80 -10.54 -14.74 0.08
CA GLY A 80 -9.40 -14.16 -0.63
C GLY A 80 -8.22 -13.86 0.30
N GLN A 81 -7.11 -13.44 -0.31
CA GLN A 81 -5.87 -13.17 0.41
C GLN A 81 -5.97 -11.98 1.38
N ASN A 82 -6.82 -10.99 1.08
CA ASN A 82 -6.92 -9.73 1.82
C ASN A 82 -8.10 -9.75 2.79
N GLU A 83 -7.84 -9.89 4.09
CA GLU A 83 -8.89 -10.04 5.11
C GLU A 83 -9.75 -8.78 5.25
N LYS A 84 -9.17 -7.63 4.90
CA LYS A 84 -9.85 -6.32 4.94
C LYS A 84 -11.01 -6.23 3.95
N GLU A 85 -11.08 -7.13 2.96
CA GLU A 85 -12.22 -7.21 2.03
C GLU A 85 -13.46 -7.83 2.69
N PHE A 86 -13.27 -8.63 3.74
CA PHE A 86 -14.35 -9.37 4.42
C PHE A 86 -14.79 -8.71 5.73
N LEU A 87 -14.02 -7.75 6.25
CA LEU A 87 -14.18 -7.22 7.60
C LEU A 87 -14.32 -5.70 7.61
N ILE A 88 -15.24 -5.19 8.42
CA ILE A 88 -15.35 -3.76 8.71
C ILE A 88 -14.42 -3.46 9.89
N MET A 89 -13.26 -2.87 9.57
CA MET A 89 -12.16 -2.66 10.53
C MET A 89 -12.53 -1.84 11.78
N GLY A 90 -13.54 -0.96 11.66
CA GLY A 90 -14.02 -0.13 12.78
C GLY A 90 -14.96 -0.84 13.76
N LEU A 91 -15.49 -2.02 13.40
CA LEU A 91 -16.40 -2.82 14.23
C LEU A 91 -15.63 -3.83 15.08
N THR A 92 -16.24 -4.25 16.20
CA THR A 92 -15.70 -5.36 17.02
C THR A 92 -15.80 -6.70 16.29
N ALA A 93 -15.00 -7.68 16.69
CA ALA A 93 -15.08 -9.03 16.15
C ALA A 93 -16.51 -9.60 16.26
N LYS A 94 -17.15 -9.41 17.42
CA LYS A 94 -18.54 -9.82 17.67
C LYS A 94 -19.52 -9.10 16.74
N GLN A 95 -19.36 -7.78 16.57
CA GLN A 95 -20.22 -7.00 15.68
C GLN A 95 -20.12 -7.46 14.22
N ASN A 96 -18.90 -7.63 13.70
CA ASN A 96 -18.69 -8.14 12.34
C ASN A 96 -19.46 -9.46 12.10
N MET A 97 -19.37 -10.40 13.06
CA MET A 97 -20.04 -11.69 12.95
C MET A 97 -21.56 -11.62 13.12
N ILE A 98 -22.07 -10.78 14.04
CA ILE A 98 -23.53 -10.61 14.22
C ILE A 98 -24.16 -10.01 12.97
N TYR A 99 -23.55 -8.97 12.38
CA TYR A 99 -24.07 -8.39 11.15
C TYR A 99 -24.01 -9.39 9.99
N ALA A 100 -22.92 -10.14 9.86
CA ALA A 100 -22.81 -11.20 8.87
C ALA A 100 -23.89 -12.27 9.03
N SER A 101 -24.10 -12.76 10.27
CA SER A 101 -25.12 -13.76 10.56
C SER A 101 -26.52 -13.26 10.21
N LYS A 102 -26.86 -12.02 10.60
CA LYS A 102 -28.16 -11.42 10.27
C LYS A 102 -28.36 -11.28 8.76
N LEU A 103 -27.36 -10.81 8.03
CA LEU A 103 -27.46 -10.58 6.58
C LEU A 103 -27.57 -11.90 5.80
N LYS A 104 -26.74 -12.89 6.12
CA LYS A 104 -26.73 -14.19 5.43
C LYS A 104 -28.04 -14.96 5.63
N ASN A 105 -28.63 -14.82 6.82
CA ASN A 105 -29.83 -15.54 7.20
C ASN A 105 -31.12 -14.73 6.96
N SER A 106 -31.04 -13.51 6.40
CA SER A 106 -32.18 -12.61 6.24
C SER A 106 -33.20 -13.03 5.17
N ARG A 107 -32.78 -13.78 4.13
CA ARG A 107 -33.66 -14.15 3.00
C ARG A 107 -34.38 -15.48 3.21
N GLU A 108 -33.80 -16.37 4.01
CA GLU A 108 -34.36 -17.71 4.24
C GLU A 108 -35.62 -17.68 5.12
N GLY A 109 -35.85 -16.59 5.86
CA GLY A 109 -37.13 -16.36 6.55
C GLY A 109 -38.31 -16.08 5.62
N VAL A 110 -38.09 -15.75 4.34
CA VAL A 110 -39.17 -15.38 3.40
C VAL A 110 -39.55 -16.55 2.48
N GLU A 111 -38.63 -17.44 2.15
CA GLU A 111 -38.93 -18.61 1.29
C GLU A 111 -39.68 -19.72 2.04
N MET A 112 -39.49 -19.87 3.35
CA MET A 112 -40.29 -20.81 4.16
C MET A 112 -41.78 -20.42 4.27
N ASP A 113 -42.11 -19.14 4.09
CA ASP A 113 -43.50 -18.66 4.22
C ASP A 113 -44.35 -18.94 2.97
N HIS A 114 -43.74 -19.23 1.81
CA HIS A 114 -44.50 -19.43 0.57
C HIS A 114 -44.91 -20.88 0.30
N GLU A 115 -44.25 -21.88 0.91
CA GLU A 115 -44.61 -23.30 0.74
C GLU A 115 -45.36 -23.93 1.93
N MET A 116 -45.45 -23.25 3.08
CA MET A 116 -46.18 -23.76 4.25
C MET A 116 -47.33 -22.86 4.71
N ASN A 117 -48.22 -22.53 3.78
CA ASN A 117 -49.60 -22.25 4.14
C ASN A 117 -50.39 -23.56 4.14
N LEU A 118 -50.31 -24.33 5.23
CA LEU A 118 -51.36 -25.26 5.69
C LEU A 118 -51.03 -25.82 7.09
N LYS A 119 -51.57 -25.12 8.09
CA LYS A 119 -51.99 -25.62 9.43
C LYS A 119 -50.91 -26.06 10.44
N ASN A 120 -50.86 -25.28 11.51
CA ASN A 120 -50.56 -25.69 12.90
C ASN A 120 -49.12 -26.12 13.24
N SER A 121 -48.20 -25.16 13.42
CA SER A 121 -47.37 -25.04 14.64
C SER A 121 -46.75 -23.63 14.66
N ARG A 122 -47.18 -22.76 15.58
CA ARG A 122 -46.46 -21.50 15.87
C ARG A 122 -45.32 -21.81 16.83
N GLU A 123 -44.19 -22.21 16.27
CA GLU A 123 -42.86 -22.11 16.90
C GLU A 123 -41.84 -22.11 15.75
N GLY A 124 -41.84 -21.03 14.98
CA GLY A 124 -40.70 -20.72 14.11
C GLY A 124 -39.52 -20.46 15.04
N VAL A 125 -38.53 -21.34 15.04
CA VAL A 125 -37.31 -21.19 15.83
C VAL A 125 -36.58 -19.94 15.33
N GLU A 126 -36.79 -18.80 15.99
CA GLU A 126 -36.04 -17.59 15.75
C GLU A 126 -34.58 -17.90 16.09
N MET A 127 -33.70 -17.85 15.08
CA MET A 127 -32.30 -18.20 15.25
C MET A 127 -31.65 -17.22 16.23
N ASP A 128 -31.14 -17.71 17.37
CA ASP A 128 -30.30 -16.92 18.25
C ASP A 128 -28.94 -16.69 17.58
N HIS A 129 -28.86 -15.59 16.83
CA HIS A 129 -27.64 -15.14 16.18
C HIS A 129 -26.48 -14.97 17.18
N GLU A 130 -26.76 -14.60 18.42
CA GLU A 130 -25.71 -14.41 19.43
C GLU A 130 -25.14 -15.76 19.87
N MET A 131 -25.98 -16.77 20.06
CA MET A 131 -25.54 -18.13 20.37
C MET A 131 -24.77 -18.77 19.21
N ASN A 132 -25.22 -18.57 17.97
CA ASN A 132 -24.49 -19.03 16.78
C ASN A 132 -23.10 -18.38 16.67
N VAL A 133 -23.04 -17.05 16.83
CA VAL A 133 -21.77 -16.30 16.79
C VAL A 133 -20.82 -16.78 17.89
N ARG A 134 -21.30 -16.97 19.13
CA ARG A 134 -20.48 -17.53 20.23
C ARG A 134 -19.94 -18.91 19.88
N THR A 135 -20.75 -19.76 19.27
CA THR A 135 -20.34 -21.12 18.87
C THR A 135 -19.23 -21.07 17.82
N VAL A 136 -19.40 -20.28 16.76
CA VAL A 136 -18.40 -20.14 15.70
C VAL A 136 -17.10 -19.49 16.21
N MET A 137 -17.21 -18.51 17.12
CA MET A 137 -16.04 -17.90 17.76
C MET A 137 -15.26 -18.88 18.63
N SER A 138 -15.96 -19.78 19.33
CA SER A 138 -15.32 -20.86 20.08
C SER A 138 -14.56 -21.82 19.16
N ASP A 139 -15.15 -22.18 18.01
CA ASP A 139 -14.55 -23.13 17.05
C ASP A 139 -13.27 -22.59 16.40
N LEU A 140 -13.12 -21.26 16.35
CA LEU A 140 -11.97 -20.57 15.75
C LEU A 140 -11.03 -19.92 16.79
N MET A 141 -11.20 -20.23 18.07
CA MET A 141 -10.40 -19.68 19.18
C MET A 141 -10.37 -18.13 19.16
N LEU A 142 -11.53 -17.50 19.02
CA LEU A 142 -11.71 -16.03 18.96
C LEU A 142 -12.50 -15.45 20.15
N THR A 143 -12.73 -16.25 21.20
CA THR A 143 -13.51 -15.83 22.38
C THR A 143 -12.90 -14.63 23.09
N ASP A 144 -11.57 -14.54 23.13
CA ASP A 144 -10.86 -13.49 23.88
C ASP A 144 -10.92 -12.12 23.20
N ILE A 145 -11.22 -12.09 21.89
CA ILE A 145 -11.22 -10.86 21.09
C ILE A 145 -12.62 -10.36 20.74
N MET A 146 -13.69 -10.93 21.33
CA MET A 146 -15.09 -10.60 20.99
C MET A 146 -15.36 -9.09 20.96
N ASP A 147 -14.89 -8.36 21.97
CA ASP A 147 -15.10 -6.92 22.11
C ASP A 147 -13.93 -6.08 21.55
N THR A 148 -12.94 -6.71 20.95
CA THR A 148 -11.81 -6.03 20.30
C THR A 148 -12.20 -5.62 18.89
N LYS A 149 -11.85 -4.38 18.50
CA LYS A 149 -12.03 -3.91 17.12
C LYS A 149 -11.13 -4.66 16.15
N ALA A 150 -11.65 -5.00 14.98
CA ALA A 150 -10.89 -5.70 13.95
C ALA A 150 -9.57 -4.99 13.60
N GLU A 151 -9.52 -3.65 13.56
CA GLU A 151 -8.27 -2.89 13.37
C GLU A 151 -7.17 -3.12 14.40
N SER A 152 -7.53 -3.62 15.59
CA SER A 152 -6.61 -3.89 16.69
C SER A 152 -6.26 -5.38 16.82
N CYS A 153 -6.87 -6.25 16.02
CA CYS A 153 -6.59 -7.67 15.98
C CYS A 153 -5.26 -7.95 15.25
N SER A 154 -4.59 -9.03 15.63
CA SER A 154 -3.44 -9.56 14.92
C SER A 154 -3.84 -10.12 13.54
N GLY A 155 -2.88 -10.26 12.62
CA GLY A 155 -3.16 -10.81 11.28
C GLY A 155 -3.78 -12.21 11.31
N GLY A 156 -3.33 -13.08 12.24
CA GLY A 156 -3.90 -14.42 12.40
C GLY A 156 -5.32 -14.40 12.94
N GLU A 157 -5.60 -13.51 13.90
CA GLU A 157 -6.97 -13.29 14.38
C GLU A 157 -7.88 -12.74 13.29
N LEU A 158 -7.38 -11.83 12.44
CA LEU A 158 -8.12 -11.31 11.29
C LEU A 158 -8.45 -12.40 10.26
N LYS A 159 -7.47 -13.27 9.93
CA LYS A 159 -7.68 -14.43 9.04
C LYS A 159 -8.76 -15.36 9.57
N ARG A 160 -8.66 -15.74 10.86
CA ARG A 160 -9.67 -16.57 11.53
C ARG A 160 -11.02 -15.87 11.59
N LEU A 161 -11.07 -14.56 11.87
CA LEU A 161 -12.31 -13.80 11.89
C LEU A 161 -12.98 -13.71 10.52
N ALA A 162 -12.21 -13.57 9.44
CA ALA A 162 -12.73 -13.61 8.07
C ALA A 162 -13.37 -14.97 7.75
N ILE A 163 -12.75 -16.08 8.17
CA ILE A 163 -13.34 -17.43 8.09
C ILE A 163 -14.60 -17.53 8.97
N ALA A 164 -14.55 -16.95 10.18
CA ALA A 164 -15.67 -17.00 11.13
C ALA A 164 -16.93 -16.33 10.58
N VAL A 165 -16.77 -15.15 9.97
CA VAL A 165 -17.84 -14.41 9.29
C VAL A 165 -18.54 -15.28 8.23
N GLU A 166 -17.77 -16.11 7.53
CA GLU A 166 -18.28 -17.05 6.54
C GLU A 166 -19.09 -18.22 7.12
N LEU A 167 -18.72 -18.70 8.30
CA LEU A 167 -19.38 -19.83 8.97
C LEU A 167 -20.64 -19.44 9.76
N THR A 168 -21.02 -18.15 9.79
CA THR A 168 -22.21 -17.66 10.52
C THR A 168 -23.56 -17.94 9.83
N ALA A 169 -23.55 -18.46 8.61
CA ALA A 169 -24.77 -18.85 7.89
C ALA A 169 -25.46 -20.06 8.57
N ILE A 170 -26.80 -20.10 8.56
CA ILE A 170 -27.61 -21.25 9.05
C ILE A 170 -27.15 -22.53 8.35
N HIS A 171 -27.05 -22.44 7.04
CA HIS A 171 -26.53 -23.50 6.22
C HIS A 171 -25.04 -23.32 5.98
N LYS A 172 -24.24 -24.04 6.77
CA LYS A 172 -22.78 -24.02 6.66
C LYS A 172 -22.31 -24.40 5.24
N PRO A 173 -21.26 -23.76 4.71
CA PRO A 173 -20.68 -24.12 3.43
C PRO A 173 -20.10 -25.54 3.49
N ASN A 174 -20.32 -26.32 2.44
CA ASN A 174 -19.76 -27.67 2.31
C ASN A 174 -18.47 -27.71 1.46
N LEU A 175 -18.15 -26.59 0.80
CA LEU A 175 -16.85 -26.35 0.15
C LEU A 175 -16.30 -24.97 0.54
N ILE A 176 -15.15 -24.93 1.19
CA ILE A 176 -14.43 -23.69 1.52
C ILE A 176 -13.16 -23.61 0.67
N LEU A 177 -12.98 -22.50 -0.02
CA LEU A 177 -11.82 -22.17 -0.84
C LEU A 177 -11.06 -21.04 -0.18
N CYS A 178 -9.85 -21.31 0.33
CA CYS A 178 -9.01 -20.30 0.99
C CYS A 178 -7.80 -19.97 0.13
N ASP A 179 -7.72 -18.75 -0.40
CA ASP A 179 -6.54 -18.29 -1.13
C ASP A 179 -5.50 -17.74 -0.14
N GLU A 180 -4.39 -18.45 0.03
CA GLU A 180 -3.24 -18.05 0.85
C GLU A 180 -3.58 -17.60 2.30
N PRO A 181 -4.20 -18.48 3.13
CA PRO A 181 -4.58 -18.13 4.50
C PRO A 181 -3.38 -17.95 5.44
N THR A 182 -2.19 -18.41 5.06
CA THR A 182 -0.95 -18.31 5.85
C THR A 182 -0.08 -17.12 5.47
N THR A 183 -0.40 -16.40 4.39
CA THR A 183 0.43 -15.29 3.90
C THR A 183 0.43 -14.11 4.87
N GLY A 184 1.62 -13.57 5.14
CA GLY A 184 1.83 -12.46 6.07
C GLY A 184 1.81 -12.84 7.56
N LEU A 185 1.72 -14.13 7.89
CA LEU A 185 1.76 -14.64 9.26
C LEU A 185 3.16 -15.19 9.62
N ASP A 186 3.45 -15.31 10.92
CA ASP A 186 4.60 -16.11 11.38
C ASP A 186 4.24 -17.59 11.43
N SER A 187 5.23 -18.46 11.52
CA SER A 187 5.07 -19.92 11.43
C SER A 187 4.10 -20.43 12.47
N ASN A 188 4.20 -19.91 13.70
CA ASN A 188 3.37 -20.34 14.81
C ASN A 188 1.93 -19.86 14.61
N ILE A 189 1.73 -18.60 14.20
CA ILE A 189 0.38 -18.08 13.93
C ILE A 189 -0.24 -18.79 12.71
N ALA A 190 0.54 -19.07 11.67
CA ALA A 190 0.12 -19.83 10.49
C ALA A 190 -0.29 -21.26 10.87
N GLU A 191 0.49 -21.94 11.71
CA GLU A 191 0.17 -23.26 12.26
C GLU A 191 -1.15 -23.23 13.04
N VAL A 192 -1.37 -22.24 13.90
CA VAL A 192 -2.64 -22.06 14.62
C VAL A 192 -3.81 -21.89 13.65
N VAL A 193 -3.66 -21.07 12.60
CA VAL A 193 -4.71 -20.90 11.58
C VAL A 193 -5.00 -22.22 10.86
N MET A 194 -3.97 -22.97 10.47
CA MET A 194 -4.13 -24.26 9.77
C MET A 194 -4.74 -25.34 10.66
N ASN A 195 -4.36 -25.40 11.94
CA ASN A 195 -4.98 -26.27 12.94
C ASN A 195 -6.47 -25.95 13.14
N CYS A 196 -6.84 -24.67 13.19
CA CYS A 196 -8.25 -24.26 13.22
C CYS A 196 -9.00 -24.75 11.97
N LEU A 197 -8.41 -24.58 10.78
CA LEU A 197 -9.01 -25.06 9.52
C LEU A 197 -9.18 -26.58 9.51
N LYS A 198 -8.18 -27.34 9.99
CA LYS A 198 -8.26 -28.80 10.12
C LYS A 198 -9.36 -29.22 11.09
N SER A 199 -9.46 -28.55 12.23
CA SER A 199 -10.52 -28.81 13.21
C SER A 199 -11.90 -28.55 12.64
N LEU A 200 -12.07 -27.51 11.81
CA LEU A 200 -13.35 -27.22 11.14
C LEU A 200 -13.73 -28.31 10.13
N VAL A 201 -12.77 -28.77 9.32
CA VAL A 201 -12.95 -29.88 8.37
C VAL A 201 -13.43 -31.13 9.09
N GLN A 202 -12.77 -31.51 10.19
CA GLN A 202 -13.12 -32.70 10.97
C GLN A 202 -14.47 -32.57 11.68
N LYS A 203 -14.78 -31.41 12.26
CA LYS A 203 -16.00 -31.18 13.04
C LYS A 203 -17.25 -31.07 12.16
N HIS A 204 -17.14 -30.52 10.97
CA HIS A 204 -18.28 -30.22 10.10
C HIS A 204 -18.32 -31.04 8.80
N GLY A 205 -17.33 -31.90 8.54
CA GLY A 205 -17.27 -32.69 7.31
C GLY A 205 -17.10 -31.84 6.04
N ILE A 206 -16.56 -30.63 6.18
CA ILE A 206 -16.42 -29.66 5.08
C ILE A 206 -15.27 -30.08 4.16
N CYS A 207 -15.44 -29.94 2.84
CA CYS A 207 -14.31 -30.01 1.91
C CYS A 207 -13.58 -28.66 1.93
N LEU A 208 -12.30 -28.63 2.30
CA LEU A 208 -11.50 -27.40 2.30
C LEU A 208 -10.36 -27.50 1.29
N ILE A 209 -10.31 -26.57 0.35
CA ILE A 209 -9.22 -26.42 -0.61
C ILE A 209 -8.52 -25.11 -0.32
N THR A 210 -7.22 -25.13 -0.07
CA THR A 210 -6.46 -23.92 0.21
C THR A 210 -5.21 -23.82 -0.66
N SER A 211 -4.88 -22.62 -1.14
CA SER A 211 -3.57 -22.38 -1.76
C SER A 211 -2.54 -22.05 -0.68
N ILE A 212 -1.37 -22.69 -0.73
CA ILE A 212 -0.26 -22.41 0.19
C ILE A 212 1.02 -22.28 -0.62
N HIS A 213 1.73 -21.18 -0.43
CA HIS A 213 2.90 -20.83 -1.23
C HIS A 213 4.23 -21.33 -0.62
N GLN A 214 4.29 -21.50 0.70
CA GLN A 214 5.45 -22.01 1.46
C GLN A 214 5.00 -22.64 2.80
N PRO A 215 4.58 -23.91 2.82
CA PRO A 215 4.23 -24.56 4.08
C PRO A 215 5.51 -25.03 4.81
N ASN A 216 5.53 -24.90 6.14
CA ASN A 216 6.48 -25.65 6.97
C ASN A 216 6.07 -27.13 7.01
N SER A 217 6.98 -28.00 7.47
CA SER A 217 6.71 -29.44 7.55
C SER A 217 5.45 -29.78 8.35
N GLU A 218 5.24 -29.10 9.48
CA GLU A 218 4.05 -29.28 10.33
C GLU A 218 2.74 -28.96 9.58
N ILE A 219 2.68 -27.89 8.79
CA ILE A 219 1.49 -27.54 7.98
C ILE A 219 1.25 -28.56 6.86
N ILE A 220 2.30 -29.13 6.27
CA ILE A 220 2.16 -30.17 5.25
C ILE A 220 1.52 -31.43 5.85
N GLU A 221 1.94 -31.82 7.06
CA GLU A 221 1.39 -32.98 7.78
C GLU A 221 -0.09 -32.81 8.15
N LEU A 222 -0.57 -31.57 8.33
CA LEU A 222 -1.99 -31.29 8.56
C LEU A 222 -2.86 -31.55 7.31
N CYS A 223 -2.28 -31.47 6.11
CA CYS A 223 -3.01 -31.61 4.84
C CYS A 223 -3.28 -33.08 4.51
N ASP A 224 -4.52 -33.43 4.17
CA ASP A 224 -4.87 -34.80 3.77
C ASP A 224 -4.41 -35.11 2.34
N LYS A 225 -4.43 -34.08 1.47
CA LYS A 225 -4.04 -34.19 0.05
C LYS A 225 -3.26 -32.97 -0.39
N LEU A 226 -2.27 -33.18 -1.24
CA LEU A 226 -1.51 -32.15 -1.94
C LEU A 226 -1.88 -32.15 -3.42
N TYR A 227 -1.97 -30.97 -4.02
CA TYR A 227 -2.14 -30.79 -5.46
C TYR A 227 -1.13 -29.75 -5.96
N VAL A 228 -0.08 -30.19 -6.66
CA VAL A 228 1.06 -29.33 -6.99
C VAL A 228 1.07 -28.95 -8.46
N LEU A 229 1.10 -27.65 -8.73
CA LEU A 229 1.14 -27.06 -10.06
C LEU A 229 2.54 -26.61 -10.46
N SER A 230 2.86 -26.74 -11.74
CA SER A 230 4.05 -26.14 -12.37
C SER A 230 3.73 -24.77 -12.98
N LYS A 231 4.78 -23.99 -13.24
CA LYS A 231 4.68 -22.76 -14.02
C LYS A 231 4.21 -23.10 -15.43
N GLY A 232 3.01 -22.63 -15.81
CA GLY A 232 2.32 -23.05 -17.03
C GLY A 232 1.05 -23.86 -16.80
N GLY A 233 0.66 -24.10 -15.55
CA GLY A 233 -0.67 -24.60 -15.23
C GLY A 233 -0.85 -26.10 -15.46
N HIS A 234 0.21 -26.90 -15.33
CA HIS A 234 0.13 -28.37 -15.34
C HIS A 234 0.28 -28.94 -13.94
N CYS A 235 -0.47 -30.00 -13.63
CA CYS A 235 -0.30 -30.78 -12.41
C CYS A 235 0.99 -31.61 -12.48
N MET A 236 1.81 -31.54 -11.42
CA MET A 236 3.04 -32.33 -11.24
C MET A 236 2.87 -33.44 -10.21
N TYR A 237 1.98 -33.27 -9.23
CA TYR A 237 1.75 -34.24 -8.18
C TYR A 237 0.33 -34.09 -7.61
N TRP A 238 -0.29 -35.21 -7.31
CA TRP A 238 -1.56 -35.27 -6.59
C TRP A 238 -1.60 -36.52 -5.72
N GLY A 239 -1.82 -36.36 -4.41
CA GLY A 239 -1.82 -37.49 -3.47
C GLY A 239 -1.65 -37.05 -2.02
N SER A 240 -1.55 -38.02 -1.10
CA SER A 240 -1.27 -37.75 0.31
C SER A 240 0.21 -37.35 0.52
N PRO A 241 0.51 -36.39 1.42
CA PRO A 241 1.88 -35.98 1.72
C PRO A 241 2.84 -37.13 2.05
N GLU A 242 2.36 -38.21 2.67
CA GLU A 242 3.17 -39.37 3.09
C GLU A 242 3.79 -40.10 1.89
N PHE A 243 3.12 -40.09 0.73
CA PHE A 243 3.61 -40.74 -0.48
C PHE A 243 4.60 -39.87 -1.27
N LEU A 244 4.73 -38.58 -0.94
CA LEU A 244 5.58 -37.65 -1.69
C LEU A 244 7.07 -38.03 -1.70
N PRO A 245 7.71 -38.42 -0.56
CA PRO A 245 9.11 -38.84 -0.58
C PRO A 245 9.36 -40.07 -1.46
N TYR A 246 8.43 -41.05 -1.42
CA TYR A 246 8.49 -42.23 -2.28
C TYR A 246 8.35 -41.87 -3.76
N TYR A 247 7.40 -40.98 -4.08
CA TYR A 247 7.18 -40.48 -5.44
C TYR A 247 8.42 -39.79 -6.02
N LEU A 248 9.11 -38.97 -5.22
CA LEU A 248 10.35 -38.30 -5.64
C LEU A 248 11.52 -39.29 -5.83
N ARG A 249 11.66 -40.29 -4.96
CA ARG A 249 12.67 -41.35 -5.11
C ARG A 249 12.44 -42.19 -6.38
N LYS A 250 11.18 -42.51 -6.69
CA LYS A 250 10.82 -43.23 -7.93
C LYS A 250 11.31 -42.50 -9.19
N LEU A 251 11.30 -41.16 -9.16
CA LEU A 251 11.70 -40.29 -10.26
C LEU A 251 13.16 -39.83 -10.20
N GLN A 252 13.99 -40.44 -9.33
CA GLN A 252 15.41 -40.10 -9.16
C GLN A 252 15.65 -38.60 -8.89
N ILE A 253 14.77 -37.98 -8.10
CA ILE A 253 14.93 -36.59 -7.65
C ILE A 253 15.64 -36.62 -6.29
N ASP A 254 16.93 -36.25 -6.30
CA ASP A 254 17.75 -36.14 -5.09
C ASP A 254 17.15 -35.12 -4.12
N CYS A 255 16.69 -35.59 -2.97
CA CYS A 255 16.37 -34.77 -1.82
C CYS A 255 17.49 -34.98 -0.80
N THR A 256 18.19 -33.91 -0.41
CA THR A 256 19.13 -33.98 0.71
C THR A 256 18.36 -34.30 1.99
N GLU A 257 18.95 -35.04 2.94
CA GLU A 257 18.28 -35.46 4.19
C GLU A 257 17.66 -34.29 4.98
N ASP A 258 18.22 -33.08 4.85
CA ASP A 258 17.75 -31.88 5.56
C ASP A 258 16.69 -31.03 4.82
N GLN A 259 16.23 -31.42 3.62
CA GLN A 259 15.29 -30.65 2.80
C GLN A 259 13.85 -31.18 2.85
N VAL A 260 12.88 -30.27 2.95
CA VAL A 260 11.45 -30.64 2.89
C VAL A 260 11.10 -31.08 1.46
N PRO A 261 10.59 -32.32 1.24
CA PRO A 261 10.38 -32.90 -0.10
C PRO A 261 9.56 -32.04 -1.07
N ILE A 262 8.56 -31.30 -0.56
CA ILE A 262 7.70 -30.44 -1.39
C ILE A 262 8.46 -29.27 -2.02
N GLU A 263 9.50 -28.76 -1.35
CA GLU A 263 10.27 -27.62 -1.82
C GLU A 263 11.06 -27.97 -3.08
N SER A 264 11.61 -29.19 -3.12
CA SER A 264 12.28 -29.74 -4.30
C SER A 264 11.33 -29.81 -5.50
N LEU A 265 10.08 -30.23 -5.27
CA LEU A 265 9.05 -30.31 -6.31
C LEU A 265 8.65 -28.91 -6.83
N ILE A 266 8.45 -27.93 -5.94
CA ILE A 266 8.15 -26.53 -6.31
C ILE A 266 9.32 -25.91 -7.09
N LYS A 267 10.57 -26.18 -6.66
CA LYS A 267 11.79 -25.74 -7.34
C LYS A 267 11.85 -26.28 -8.77
N ILE A 268 11.53 -27.55 -8.99
CA ILE A 268 11.46 -28.13 -10.34
C ILE A 268 10.33 -27.48 -11.15
N GLY A 269 9.13 -27.32 -10.56
CA GLY A 269 7.99 -26.68 -11.23
C GLY A 269 8.20 -25.23 -11.64
N SER A 270 9.17 -24.54 -11.02
CA SER A 270 9.53 -23.16 -11.36
C SER A 270 10.38 -23.01 -12.63
N LYS A 271 11.09 -24.09 -13.04
CA LYS A 271 12.02 -24.10 -14.19
C LYS A 271 11.32 -24.02 -15.57
N GLY A 272 9.98 -24.01 -15.58
CA GLY A 272 9.17 -23.82 -16.78
C GLY A 272 8.78 -25.13 -17.47
N ILE A 273 7.86 -25.04 -18.43
CA ILE A 273 7.20 -26.19 -19.07
C ILE A 273 8.18 -27.04 -19.90
N THR A 274 9.28 -26.46 -20.37
CA THR A 274 10.26 -27.12 -21.23
C THR A 274 11.29 -27.96 -20.46
N ASP A 275 11.33 -27.88 -19.13
CA ASP A 275 12.26 -28.68 -18.34
C ASP A 275 11.88 -30.16 -18.43
N PRO A 276 12.82 -31.07 -18.79
CA PRO A 276 12.53 -32.49 -18.96
C PRO A 276 11.94 -33.13 -17.70
N LYS A 277 12.36 -32.70 -16.50
CA LYS A 277 11.83 -33.23 -15.24
C LYS A 277 10.37 -32.80 -15.00
N VAL A 278 9.99 -31.60 -15.43
CA VAL A 278 8.60 -31.12 -15.35
C VAL A 278 7.69 -31.92 -16.28
N ILE A 279 8.18 -32.27 -17.47
CA ILE A 279 7.45 -33.10 -18.43
C ILE A 279 7.24 -34.53 -17.89
N GLU A 280 8.27 -35.12 -17.30
CA GLU A 280 8.20 -36.45 -16.68
C GLU A 280 7.19 -36.49 -15.52
N LEU A 281 7.28 -35.54 -14.58
CA LEU A 281 6.34 -35.37 -13.47
C LEU A 281 4.91 -35.20 -13.97
N ARG A 282 4.69 -34.36 -14.98
CA ARG A 282 3.39 -34.14 -15.61
C ARG A 282 2.82 -35.43 -16.19
N ASN A 283 3.64 -36.22 -16.90
CA ASN A 283 3.17 -37.44 -17.53
C ASN A 283 2.75 -38.47 -16.49
N GLU A 284 3.54 -38.64 -15.43
CA GLU A 284 3.23 -39.56 -14.33
C GLU A 284 1.97 -39.12 -13.56
N ALA A 285 1.82 -37.82 -13.28
CA ALA A 285 0.61 -37.28 -12.64
C ALA A 285 -0.64 -37.48 -13.49
N ASN A 286 -0.54 -37.35 -14.82
CA ASN A 286 -1.64 -37.64 -15.74
C ASN A 286 -1.99 -39.13 -15.79
N VAL A 287 -1.00 -40.02 -15.67
CA VAL A 287 -1.22 -41.47 -15.56
C VAL A 287 -1.96 -41.80 -14.27
N GLN A 288 -1.57 -41.21 -13.14
CA GLN A 288 -2.28 -41.35 -11.86
C GLN A 288 -3.73 -40.85 -11.96
N ALA A 289 -3.94 -39.67 -12.53
CA ALA A 289 -5.28 -39.11 -12.73
C ALA A 289 -6.16 -40.02 -13.61
N LYS A 290 -5.61 -40.65 -14.66
CA LYS A 290 -6.33 -41.61 -15.50
C LYS A 290 -6.69 -42.90 -14.77
N HIS A 291 -5.83 -43.43 -13.90
CA HIS A 291 -6.15 -44.60 -13.08
C HIS A 291 -7.27 -44.31 -12.08
N SER A 292 -7.34 -43.09 -11.55
CA SER A 292 -8.44 -42.68 -10.66
C SER A 292 -9.77 -42.47 -11.41
N ARG A 293 -9.75 -42.23 -12.74
CA ARG A 293 -10.98 -42.15 -13.57
C ARG A 293 -11.73 -43.49 -13.60
N SER A 294 -11.03 -44.63 -13.66
CA SER A 294 -11.69 -45.95 -13.76
C SER A 294 -12.39 -46.38 -12.46
N CYS A 295 -12.06 -45.78 -11.31
CA CYS A 295 -12.69 -46.10 -10.03
C CYS A 295 -13.94 -45.26 -9.71
N MET A 296 -14.30 -44.27 -10.54
CA MET A 296 -15.38 -43.30 -10.25
C MET A 296 -16.53 -43.32 -11.27
N GLU A 297 -16.57 -44.30 -12.18
CA GLU A 297 -17.54 -44.39 -13.29
C GLU A 297 -18.99 -44.80 -12.91
N VAL A 298 -19.39 -44.70 -11.64
CA VAL A 298 -20.78 -44.96 -11.25
C VAL A 298 -21.42 -43.66 -10.75
N VAL A 299 -22.12 -42.97 -11.67
CA VAL A 299 -23.33 -42.14 -11.51
C VAL A 299 -23.32 -41.10 -12.64
N ASP A 300 -23.95 -41.45 -13.76
CA ASP A 300 -24.28 -40.49 -14.82
C ASP A 300 -25.50 -39.65 -14.39
N ASN A 301 -25.31 -38.34 -14.33
CA ASN A 301 -26.33 -37.34 -14.63
C ASN A 301 -25.56 -36.05 -15.00
N ASP A 302 -25.50 -35.76 -16.30
CA ASP A 302 -24.83 -34.57 -16.82
C ASP A 302 -25.64 -33.31 -16.47
N PHE A 303 -25.01 -32.35 -15.80
CA PHE A 303 -25.56 -31.01 -15.59
C PHE A 303 -24.92 -30.06 -16.62
N TYR A 304 -25.73 -29.52 -17.52
CA TYR A 304 -25.31 -28.45 -18.43
C TYR A 304 -25.31 -27.12 -17.67
N VAL A 305 -24.20 -26.39 -17.74
CA VAL A 305 -24.15 -24.98 -17.32
C VAL A 305 -24.87 -24.18 -18.41
N GLU A 306 -26.16 -23.90 -18.23
CA GLU A 306 -26.88 -22.98 -19.11
C GLU A 306 -26.31 -21.57 -18.97
N GLN A 307 -25.76 -21.06 -20.08
CA GLN A 307 -25.40 -19.65 -20.23
C GLN A 307 -26.68 -18.83 -20.36
N ASN A 308 -27.09 -18.16 -19.27
CA ASN A 308 -28.18 -17.19 -19.32
C ASN A 308 -27.74 -15.91 -20.04
N PHE A 309 -28.10 -15.82 -21.32
CA PHE A 309 -27.98 -14.65 -22.18
C PHE A 309 -29.16 -13.70 -21.97
N TYR A 310 -29.21 -12.97 -20.87
CA TYR A 310 -30.16 -11.86 -20.71
C TYR A 310 -29.53 -10.70 -19.94
N PHE A 311 -28.75 -9.86 -20.63
CA PHE A 311 -28.64 -8.41 -20.36
C PHE A 311 -27.84 -7.73 -21.48
N MET A 312 -28.36 -7.77 -22.72
CA MET A 312 -27.71 -7.12 -23.87
C MET A 312 -28.67 -6.19 -24.62
N TYR A 313 -29.36 -5.29 -23.92
CA TYR A 313 -30.03 -4.14 -24.54
C TYR A 313 -30.24 -3.01 -23.52
N PHE A 314 -29.16 -2.33 -23.08
CA PHE A 314 -29.32 -0.94 -22.56
C PHE A 314 -28.06 -0.06 -22.48
N THR A 315 -26.87 -0.52 -22.86
CA THR A 315 -25.62 0.27 -22.71
C THR A 315 -24.84 0.47 -24.00
N PHE A 316 -25.52 0.49 -25.16
CA PHE A 316 -24.87 0.61 -26.46
C PHE A 316 -24.97 1.98 -27.15
N TRP A 317 -25.32 3.05 -26.41
CA TRP A 317 -25.48 4.39 -27.00
C TRP A 317 -24.78 5.54 -26.28
N THR A 318 -23.60 5.29 -25.67
CA THR A 318 -22.74 6.39 -25.15
C THR A 318 -21.23 6.20 -25.40
N PHE A 319 -20.81 5.29 -26.29
CA PHE A 319 -19.37 5.02 -26.52
C PHE A 319 -18.88 5.21 -27.97
N SER A 320 -19.60 5.99 -28.79
CA SER A 320 -19.26 6.16 -30.22
C SER A 320 -18.47 7.44 -30.57
N LEU A 321 -17.98 8.21 -29.58
CA LEU A 321 -17.21 9.44 -29.84
C LEU A 321 -15.77 9.42 -29.34
N LEU A 322 -15.35 8.38 -28.59
CA LEU A 322 -13.99 8.29 -28.04
C LEU A 322 -13.05 7.38 -28.87
N GLN A 323 -13.57 6.49 -29.72
CA GLN A 323 -12.74 5.58 -30.53
C GLN A 323 -12.09 6.25 -31.75
N VAL A 324 -12.67 7.34 -32.25
CA VAL A 324 -12.14 8.02 -33.46
C VAL A 324 -10.91 8.87 -33.12
N VAL A 325 -10.83 9.44 -31.91
CA VAL A 325 -9.71 10.30 -31.49
C VAL A 325 -8.46 9.46 -31.13
N VAL A 326 -8.64 8.28 -30.55
CA VAL A 326 -7.52 7.38 -30.18
C VAL A 326 -6.86 6.75 -31.41
N SER A 327 -7.63 6.42 -32.45
CA SER A 327 -7.13 5.84 -33.70
C SER A 327 -6.25 6.80 -34.51
N ILE A 328 -6.45 8.11 -34.35
CA ILE A 328 -5.67 9.15 -35.07
C ILE A 328 -4.33 9.41 -34.39
N VAL A 329 -4.24 9.31 -33.06
CA VAL A 329 -2.98 9.51 -32.32
C VAL A 329 -2.03 8.32 -32.46
N GLU A 330 -2.57 7.09 -32.58
CA GLU A 330 -1.76 5.87 -32.70
C GLU A 330 -1.08 5.72 -34.08
N LYS A 331 -1.64 6.37 -35.12
CA LYS A 331 -1.11 6.33 -36.50
C LYS A 331 0.10 7.23 -36.74
N VAL A 332 0.40 8.18 -35.85
CA VAL A 332 1.50 9.15 -36.06
C VAL A 332 2.82 8.72 -35.41
N THR A 333 2.83 7.70 -34.55
CA THR A 333 4.04 7.23 -33.84
C THR A 333 4.66 5.92 -34.36
N ARG A 334 4.30 5.48 -35.58
CA ARG A 334 4.97 4.34 -36.23
C ARG A 334 5.49 4.70 -37.61
N LEU A 335 6.61 5.39 -37.65
CA LEU A 335 7.51 5.43 -38.82
C LEU A 335 8.92 5.82 -38.36
N SER A 336 9.60 4.87 -37.73
CA SER A 336 11.03 4.65 -37.92
C SER A 336 11.41 3.33 -37.26
N ILE A 337 12.39 2.66 -37.88
CA ILE A 337 13.04 1.42 -37.46
C ILE A 337 12.40 0.17 -38.08
N PHE A 338 12.84 -0.10 -39.31
CA PHE A 338 12.94 -1.45 -39.84
C PHE A 338 14.43 -1.78 -40.02
N THR A 339 14.76 -3.05 -39.78
CA THR A 339 16.02 -3.77 -40.09
C THR A 339 17.23 -3.51 -39.18
N ILE A 340 17.60 -4.52 -38.38
CA ILE A 340 18.66 -5.49 -38.70
C ILE A 340 18.51 -6.68 -37.74
N GLU A 341 18.17 -7.84 -38.31
CA GLU A 341 18.36 -9.17 -37.73
C GLU A 341 19.73 -9.72 -38.17
N HIS A 342 20.21 -10.71 -37.41
CA HIS A 342 21.43 -11.51 -37.60
C HIS A 342 22.77 -10.86 -37.22
N HIS A 343 23.26 -11.17 -36.02
CA HIS A 343 24.55 -11.88 -35.89
C HIS A 343 24.75 -12.55 -34.51
N ASN A 344 25.05 -13.85 -34.60
CA ASN A 344 25.90 -14.70 -33.76
C ASN A 344 25.45 -15.23 -32.38
N LYS A 345 25.20 -16.55 -32.45
CA LYS A 345 25.52 -17.61 -31.49
C LYS A 345 26.92 -17.51 -30.89
N ASN A 346 27.05 -18.16 -29.72
CA ASN A 346 28.23 -18.51 -28.93
C ASN A 346 28.65 -17.46 -27.91
N ILE A 347 28.15 -17.61 -26.68
CA ILE A 347 28.88 -17.19 -25.49
C ILE A 347 28.84 -18.35 -24.49
N ASP A 348 30.04 -18.65 -24.02
CA ASP A 348 30.49 -19.87 -23.38
C ASP A 348 29.94 -20.11 -21.98
N GLN A 349 29.93 -21.40 -21.64
CA GLN A 349 29.98 -21.88 -20.27
C GLN A 349 31.32 -21.46 -19.66
N THR A 350 31.31 -20.46 -18.78
CA THR A 350 32.41 -20.27 -17.82
C THR A 350 32.00 -20.84 -16.47
N GLU A 351 32.48 -22.06 -16.21
CA GLU A 351 32.67 -22.57 -14.85
C GLU A 351 33.72 -21.70 -14.16
N GLU A 352 33.30 -20.82 -13.25
CA GLU A 352 34.22 -20.17 -12.33
C GLU A 352 34.61 -21.16 -11.22
N ARG A 353 35.89 -21.54 -11.21
CA ARG A 353 36.53 -22.26 -10.10
C ARG A 353 36.73 -21.28 -8.95
N ASP A 354 35.97 -21.47 -7.88
CA ASP A 354 36.21 -20.82 -6.59
C ASP A 354 37.61 -21.22 -6.07
N HIS A 355 38.56 -20.29 -6.14
CA HIS A 355 39.81 -20.39 -5.39
C HIS A 355 39.53 -20.07 -3.92
N GLY A 356 39.69 -21.08 -3.06
CA GLY A 356 39.59 -20.95 -1.61
C GLY A 356 40.66 -20.02 -1.05
N LEU A 357 40.25 -18.80 -0.72
CA LEU A 357 40.93 -17.87 0.20
C LEU A 357 39.81 -17.15 0.96
N ASP A 358 39.63 -17.47 2.24
CA ASP A 358 38.67 -16.78 3.10
C ASP A 358 38.99 -15.27 3.10
N PRO A 359 38.05 -14.39 2.73
CA PRO A 359 38.29 -12.96 2.78
C PRO A 359 38.45 -12.53 4.24
N ILE A 360 39.48 -11.73 4.51
CA ILE A 360 39.70 -11.15 5.84
C ILE A 360 38.61 -10.08 6.07
N TYR A 361 37.52 -10.48 6.72
CA TYR A 361 36.43 -9.60 7.11
C TYR A 361 36.91 -8.61 8.18
N ARG A 362 36.75 -7.30 7.94
CA ARG A 362 37.06 -6.23 8.91
C ARG A 362 35.78 -5.78 9.62
N LEU A 363 35.89 -5.41 10.90
CA LEU A 363 34.73 -4.98 11.68
C LEU A 363 34.17 -3.64 11.15
N GLY A 364 32.90 -3.62 10.76
CA GLY A 364 32.26 -2.43 10.21
C GLY A 364 31.50 -1.62 11.25
N ILE A 365 30.53 -2.26 11.91
CA ILE A 365 29.63 -1.64 12.87
C ILE A 365 29.46 -2.58 14.06
N ALA A 366 29.44 -2.03 15.27
CA ALA A 366 29.01 -2.76 16.46
C ALA A 366 28.04 -1.91 17.29
N TRP A 367 27.11 -2.56 17.98
CA TRP A 367 26.22 -1.92 18.95
C TRP A 367 26.30 -2.65 20.29
N ILE A 368 26.28 -1.87 21.37
CA ILE A 368 26.41 -2.37 22.74
C ILE A 368 25.32 -1.72 23.60
N GLY A 369 24.56 -2.54 24.32
CA GLY A 369 23.52 -2.07 25.24
C GLY A 369 22.39 -1.30 24.55
N LEU A 370 22.15 -1.56 23.26
CA LEU A 370 21.18 -0.81 22.46
C LEU A 370 19.76 -1.07 22.99
N THR A 371 19.16 -0.02 23.56
CA THR A 371 17.82 -0.07 24.16
C THR A 371 16.93 0.99 23.53
N LEU A 372 15.78 0.55 23.01
CA LEU A 372 14.77 1.41 22.38
C LEU A 372 13.50 1.43 23.21
N LYS A 373 13.02 2.63 23.54
CA LYS A 373 11.74 2.84 24.22
C LYS A 373 10.85 3.74 23.38
N ALA A 374 9.58 3.38 23.25
CA ALA A 374 8.59 4.17 22.53
C ALA A 374 7.35 4.43 23.39
N LYS A 375 6.76 5.61 23.23
CA LYS A 375 5.45 5.97 23.80
C LYS A 375 4.40 5.87 22.71
N LYS A 376 3.27 5.22 22.99
CA LYS A 376 2.15 5.08 22.03
C LYS A 376 1.30 6.36 21.97
N THR A 377 1.25 7.10 23.07
CA THR A 377 0.65 8.44 23.22
C THR A 377 1.43 9.21 24.28
N LEU A 378 1.29 10.54 24.33
CA LEU A 378 1.90 11.40 25.36
C LEU A 378 1.61 10.93 26.80
N PHE A 379 0.45 10.29 27.03
CA PHE A 379 -0.01 9.80 28.33
C PHE A 379 0.18 8.28 28.55
N SER A 380 0.68 7.54 27.56
CA SER A 380 0.88 6.09 27.66
C SER A 380 2.26 5.77 28.24
N SER A 381 2.34 4.69 29.03
CA SER A 381 3.61 4.18 29.57
C SER A 381 4.60 3.84 28.45
N GLU A 382 5.89 4.02 28.72
CA GLU A 382 6.96 3.67 27.79
C GLU A 382 6.99 2.16 27.57
N LYS A 383 6.78 1.74 26.32
CA LYS A 383 6.96 0.35 25.91
C LYS A 383 8.40 0.15 25.45
N VAL A 384 9.10 -0.78 26.09
CA VAL A 384 10.42 -1.23 25.63
C VAL A 384 10.24 -2.05 24.35
N ILE A 385 10.96 -1.66 23.29
CA ILE A 385 10.96 -2.36 21.99
C ILE A 385 12.18 -3.25 21.88
N LEU A 386 13.36 -2.74 22.23
CA LEU A 386 14.63 -3.46 22.29
C LEU A 386 15.23 -3.28 23.68
N SER A 387 15.79 -4.34 24.25
CA SER A 387 16.35 -4.36 25.61
C SER A 387 17.82 -4.76 25.58
N ALA A 388 18.69 -3.75 25.71
CA ALA A 388 20.14 -3.88 25.86
C ALA A 388 20.82 -4.84 24.87
N ILE A 389 20.39 -4.84 23.61
CA ILE A 389 20.94 -5.79 22.62
C ILE A 389 22.38 -5.43 22.23
N GLN A 390 23.13 -6.45 21.86
CA GLN A 390 24.53 -6.34 21.44
C GLN A 390 24.76 -7.11 20.14
N GLY A 391 25.63 -6.63 19.27
CA GLY A 391 25.88 -7.25 17.98
C GLY A 391 26.93 -6.52 17.15
N PHE A 392 27.54 -7.21 16.18
CA PHE A 392 28.44 -6.60 15.20
C PHE A 392 28.14 -7.07 13.78
N ILE A 393 28.61 -6.29 12.82
CA ILE A 393 28.58 -6.61 11.40
C ILE A 393 29.96 -6.32 10.82
N GLU A 394 30.44 -7.25 10.01
CA GLU A 394 31.71 -7.13 9.31
C GLU A 394 31.49 -6.58 7.89
N PHE A 395 32.48 -5.89 7.35
CA PHE A 395 32.41 -5.37 5.99
C PHE A 395 32.43 -6.51 4.97
N GLY A 396 31.55 -6.44 3.97
CA GLY A 396 31.43 -7.44 2.92
C GLY A 396 30.61 -8.67 3.31
N SER A 397 30.09 -8.74 4.54
CA SER A 397 29.29 -9.88 5.00
C SER A 397 27.81 -9.74 4.62
N PHE A 398 27.21 -10.86 4.28
CA PHE A 398 25.77 -10.95 4.05
C PHE A 398 25.09 -11.57 5.27
N ASN A 399 24.30 -10.77 5.99
CA ASN A 399 23.78 -11.09 7.32
C ASN A 399 22.25 -11.19 7.30
N ALA A 400 21.70 -12.14 8.06
CA ALA A 400 20.27 -12.26 8.26
C ALA A 400 19.86 -11.85 9.67
N LEU A 401 18.81 -11.05 9.76
CA LEU A 401 18.13 -10.68 10.99
C LEU A 401 16.80 -11.45 11.08
N MET A 402 16.72 -12.40 12.02
CA MET A 402 15.56 -13.28 12.16
C MET A 402 14.86 -13.09 13.51
N GLY A 403 13.63 -13.59 13.59
CA GLY A 403 12.80 -13.55 14.79
C GLY A 403 11.32 -13.44 14.48
N PRO A 404 10.44 -13.70 15.45
CA PRO A 404 8.99 -13.66 15.26
C PRO A 404 8.49 -12.24 14.98
N SER A 405 7.23 -12.14 14.56
CA SER A 405 6.55 -10.85 14.39
C SER A 405 6.51 -10.06 15.70
N GLY A 406 6.87 -8.78 15.64
CA GLY A 406 6.94 -7.91 16.82
C GLY A 406 8.19 -8.06 17.70
N ALA A 407 9.19 -8.86 17.31
CA ALA A 407 10.48 -8.96 18.03
C ALA A 407 11.35 -7.69 17.97
N GLY A 408 11.04 -6.74 17.08
CA GLY A 408 11.81 -5.50 16.93
C GLY A 408 12.79 -5.47 15.75
N LYS A 409 12.71 -6.42 14.80
CA LYS A 409 13.59 -6.53 13.61
C LYS A 409 13.69 -5.21 12.82
N THR A 410 12.55 -4.72 12.32
CA THR A 410 12.47 -3.43 11.59
C THR A 410 12.98 -2.27 12.45
N SER A 411 12.71 -2.28 13.76
CA SER A 411 13.18 -1.24 14.68
C SER A 411 14.71 -1.23 14.83
N LEU A 412 15.34 -2.40 14.83
CA LEU A 412 16.79 -2.54 14.82
C LEU A 412 17.39 -2.05 13.51
N LEU A 413 16.89 -2.52 12.36
CA LEU A 413 17.34 -2.06 11.04
C LEU A 413 17.23 -0.54 10.90
N ARG A 414 16.12 0.04 11.39
CA ARG A 414 15.93 1.49 11.37
C ARG A 414 16.92 2.24 12.26
N SER A 415 17.32 1.65 13.39
CA SER A 415 18.33 2.22 14.28
C SER A 415 19.72 2.18 13.66
N LEU A 416 20.06 1.09 12.98
CA LEU A 416 21.31 0.92 12.23
C LEU A 416 21.41 1.81 10.98
N ASN A 417 20.30 2.39 10.49
CA ASN A 417 20.31 3.43 9.46
C ASN A 417 20.22 4.85 10.04
N GLY A 418 20.22 5.00 11.37
CA GLY A 418 20.13 6.30 12.02
C GLY A 418 18.72 6.92 12.07
N PHE A 419 17.64 6.18 11.77
CA PHE A 419 16.27 6.71 11.83
C PHE A 419 15.73 6.88 13.25
N ASN A 420 16.07 5.97 14.18
CA ASN A 420 15.47 5.89 15.51
C ASN A 420 16.31 6.52 16.64
N ARG A 421 17.21 7.47 16.32
CA ARG A 421 18.14 8.07 17.30
C ARG A 421 17.45 8.64 18.54
N ASN A 422 16.29 9.26 18.36
CA ASN A 422 15.53 9.87 19.47
C ASN A 422 14.85 8.84 20.39
N LEU A 423 14.67 7.61 19.92
CA LEU A 423 14.08 6.52 20.69
C LEU A 423 15.14 5.72 21.46
N MET A 424 16.43 5.98 21.17
CA MET A 424 17.55 5.35 21.87
C MET A 424 17.75 5.97 23.24
N THR A 425 18.00 5.12 24.22
CA THR A 425 18.42 5.55 25.55
C THR A 425 19.86 6.08 25.53
N LYS A 426 20.22 6.94 26.49
CA LYS A 426 21.59 7.51 26.59
C LYS A 426 22.67 6.46 26.81
N ASP A 427 22.30 5.29 27.34
CA ASP A 427 23.21 4.19 27.62
C ASP A 427 23.54 3.35 26.38
N SER A 428 22.82 3.56 25.28
CA SER A 428 23.01 2.83 24.03
C SER A 428 24.24 3.33 23.26
N GLN A 429 25.15 2.43 22.93
CA GLN A 429 26.39 2.75 22.24
C GLN A 429 26.44 2.13 20.84
N ILE A 430 26.75 2.95 19.82
CA ILE A 430 27.01 2.48 18.45
C ILE A 430 28.46 2.84 18.11
N TRP A 431 29.19 1.84 17.64
CA TRP A 431 30.61 1.90 17.30
C TRP A 431 30.75 1.74 15.78
N LEU A 432 31.52 2.64 15.16
CA LEU A 432 31.74 2.68 13.72
C LEU A 432 33.22 2.54 13.39
N SER A 433 33.54 1.95 12.24
CA SER A 433 34.92 1.82 11.77
C SER A 433 35.63 3.17 11.68
N ARG A 434 36.91 3.22 12.09
CA ARG A 434 37.73 4.45 12.05
C ARG A 434 38.13 4.84 10.62
N ASP A 435 38.48 3.84 9.83
CA ASP A 435 39.15 4.03 8.54
C ASP A 435 38.16 4.24 7.39
N VAL A 436 36.95 3.69 7.53
CA VAL A 436 35.96 3.65 6.44
C VAL A 436 34.68 4.38 6.86
N LYS A 437 34.38 5.47 6.15
CA LYS A 437 33.10 6.18 6.31
C LYS A 437 31.94 5.27 5.93
N ILE A 438 30.99 5.10 6.85
CA ILE A 438 29.80 4.27 6.61
C ILE A 438 28.74 5.08 5.87
N ARG A 439 28.27 4.49 4.77
CA ARG A 439 27.19 4.98 3.92
C ARG A 439 26.08 3.96 3.95
N THR A 440 24.98 4.36 4.58
CA THR A 440 23.83 3.51 4.86
C THR A 440 22.77 3.65 3.79
N CYS A 441 22.12 2.55 3.44
CA CYS A 441 20.95 2.51 2.59
C CYS A 441 19.86 1.67 3.26
N PHE A 442 18.61 2.16 3.24
CA PHE A 442 17.46 1.40 3.74
C PHE A 442 16.48 1.09 2.61
N ILE A 443 16.22 -0.19 2.42
CA ILE A 443 15.19 -0.70 1.51
C ILE A 443 14.02 -1.17 2.37
N ALA A 444 12.86 -0.54 2.19
CA ALA A 444 11.64 -0.85 2.94
C ALA A 444 10.93 -2.07 2.34
N GLN A 445 10.05 -2.67 3.14
CA GLN A 445 9.25 -3.83 2.75
C GLN A 445 8.30 -3.56 1.58
N ASP A 446 7.57 -2.43 1.62
CA ASP A 446 6.63 -2.06 0.57
C ASP A 446 7.34 -1.39 -0.61
N GLN A 447 7.19 -2.00 -1.80
CA GLN A 447 7.83 -1.56 -3.03
C GLN A 447 7.20 -0.28 -3.59
N ARG A 448 5.93 -0.01 -3.28
CA ARG A 448 5.23 1.22 -3.70
C ARG A 448 5.84 2.47 -3.07
N GLU A 449 6.56 2.31 -1.97
CA GLU A 449 7.27 3.40 -1.30
C GLU A 449 8.58 3.80 -1.99
N HIS A 450 9.11 3.00 -2.94
CA HIS A 450 10.38 3.27 -3.63
C HIS A 450 10.22 3.50 -5.13
N LEU A 451 9.13 3.02 -5.72
CA LEU A 451 8.96 2.97 -7.17
C LEU A 451 7.89 3.96 -7.63
N ILE A 452 8.26 4.82 -8.58
CA ILE A 452 7.35 5.77 -9.21
C ILE A 452 6.62 5.08 -10.38
N SER A 453 5.29 5.07 -10.32
CA SER A 453 4.42 4.53 -11.39
C SER A 453 4.57 5.30 -12.70
N GLY A 454 4.42 4.62 -13.84
CA GLY A 454 4.48 5.24 -15.18
C GLY A 454 5.88 5.44 -15.77
N LEU A 455 6.95 5.12 -15.03
CA LEU A 455 8.31 5.05 -15.58
C LEU A 455 8.65 3.62 -16.02
N THR A 456 9.50 3.48 -17.04
CA THR A 456 10.09 2.19 -17.41
C THR A 456 11.21 1.77 -16.46
N VAL A 457 11.53 0.47 -16.40
CA VAL A 457 12.63 -0.04 -15.56
C VAL A 457 13.94 0.69 -15.87
N LYS A 458 14.31 0.81 -17.14
CA LYS A 458 15.51 1.52 -17.56
C LYS A 458 15.49 2.99 -17.12
N GLN A 459 14.39 3.71 -17.37
CA GLN A 459 14.27 5.12 -16.96
C GLN A 459 14.42 5.29 -15.46
N SER A 460 13.79 4.42 -14.67
CA SER A 460 13.84 4.45 -13.21
C SER A 460 15.27 4.34 -12.68
N ILE A 461 16.06 3.40 -13.20
CA ILE A 461 17.46 3.20 -12.79
C ILE A 461 18.35 4.33 -13.34
N THR A 462 18.13 4.80 -14.57
CA THR A 462 18.88 5.93 -15.15
C THR A 462 18.68 7.21 -14.35
N TYR A 463 17.45 7.53 -13.93
CA TYR A 463 17.20 8.69 -13.08
C TYR A 463 17.83 8.55 -11.69
N ALA A 464 17.78 7.35 -11.08
CA ALA A 464 18.48 7.08 -9.83
C ALA A 464 20.00 7.32 -9.96
N SER A 465 20.60 6.80 -11.03
CA SER A 465 22.02 6.97 -11.34
C SER A 465 22.39 8.46 -11.50
N LYS A 466 21.60 9.23 -12.25
CA LYS A 466 21.83 10.67 -12.47
C LYS A 466 21.68 11.48 -11.19
N LEU A 467 20.65 11.19 -10.39
CA LEU A 467 20.39 11.91 -9.13
C LEU A 467 21.49 11.63 -8.10
N LYS A 468 21.89 10.37 -7.92
CA LYS A 468 22.88 10.00 -6.90
C LYS A 468 24.32 10.37 -7.25
N ASN A 469 24.69 10.34 -8.53
CA ASN A 469 26.04 10.69 -8.97
C ASN A 469 26.25 12.21 -9.20
N GLY A 470 25.18 13.01 -9.23
CA GLY A 470 25.25 14.46 -9.42
C GLY A 470 25.79 14.84 -10.81
N SER A 471 26.37 16.04 -10.94
CA SER A 471 26.95 16.52 -12.21
C SER A 471 28.38 16.02 -12.46
N ASN A 472 28.78 14.88 -11.89
CA ASN A 472 30.07 14.29 -12.19
C ASN A 472 30.06 13.83 -13.65
N SER A 473 30.68 14.62 -14.53
CA SER A 473 30.69 14.45 -15.99
C SER A 473 31.42 13.19 -16.49
N ASP A 474 32.05 12.45 -15.57
CA ASP A 474 32.90 11.28 -15.86
C ASP A 474 32.14 9.95 -15.78
N VAL A 475 30.82 9.95 -15.48
CA VAL A 475 30.03 8.73 -15.38
C VAL A 475 29.16 8.53 -16.61
N ASP A 476 29.46 7.49 -17.40
CA ASP A 476 28.51 6.99 -18.41
C ASP A 476 27.36 6.27 -17.70
N HIS A 477 26.28 7.00 -17.48
CA HIS A 477 25.09 6.48 -16.82
C HIS A 477 24.45 5.33 -17.60
N GLU A 478 24.48 5.35 -18.92
CA GLU A 478 23.82 4.31 -19.74
C GLU A 478 24.59 2.99 -19.66
N LEU A 479 25.92 3.05 -19.65
CA LEU A 479 26.77 1.87 -19.46
C LEU A 479 26.60 1.28 -18.06
N ASN A 480 26.68 2.11 -17.01
CA ASN A 480 26.49 1.66 -15.62
C ASN A 480 25.09 1.03 -15.41
N VAL A 481 24.04 1.64 -15.99
CA VAL A 481 22.67 1.09 -15.91
C VAL A 481 22.57 -0.25 -16.63
N ARG A 482 23.22 -0.40 -17.79
CA ARG A 482 23.26 -1.68 -18.53
C ARG A 482 23.92 -2.77 -17.70
N GLU A 483 25.11 -2.52 -17.15
CA GLU A 483 25.84 -3.47 -16.31
C GLU A 483 25.02 -3.89 -15.07
N LEU A 484 24.37 -2.94 -14.40
CA LEU A 484 23.51 -3.23 -13.25
C LEU A 484 22.28 -4.07 -13.62
N MET A 485 21.67 -3.80 -14.78
CA MET A 485 20.53 -4.59 -15.25
C MET A 485 20.93 -6.03 -15.59
N GLU A 486 22.11 -6.23 -16.17
CA GLU A 486 22.67 -7.55 -16.45
C GLU A 486 22.99 -8.30 -15.15
N GLU A 487 23.65 -7.63 -14.20
CA GLU A 487 24.04 -8.23 -12.91
C GLU A 487 22.83 -8.68 -12.07
N LEU A 488 21.75 -7.91 -12.10
CA LEU A 488 20.50 -8.22 -11.40
C LEU A 488 19.54 -9.12 -12.21
N ALA A 489 19.92 -9.53 -13.43
CA ALA A 489 19.10 -10.31 -14.35
C ALA A 489 17.71 -9.68 -14.60
N ILE A 490 17.69 -8.39 -14.92
CA ILE A 490 16.50 -7.59 -15.24
C ILE A 490 16.60 -6.89 -16.60
N SER A 491 17.55 -7.29 -17.45
CA SER A 491 17.74 -6.78 -18.82
C SER A 491 16.48 -6.91 -19.69
N ASP A 492 15.79 -8.05 -19.56
CA ASP A 492 14.66 -8.43 -20.41
C ASP A 492 13.43 -7.53 -20.20
N ILE A 493 13.33 -6.90 -19.04
CA ILE A 493 12.20 -6.03 -18.65
C ILE A 493 12.55 -4.54 -18.73
N SER A 494 13.66 -4.17 -19.36
CA SER A 494 14.18 -2.79 -19.42
C SER A 494 13.16 -1.75 -19.91
N VAL A 495 12.30 -2.10 -20.87
CA VAL A 495 11.29 -1.19 -21.47
C VAL A 495 9.92 -1.30 -20.79
N VAL A 496 9.73 -2.27 -19.89
CA VAL A 496 8.45 -2.50 -19.21
C VAL A 496 8.24 -1.42 -18.15
N ASN A 497 6.99 -0.98 -17.97
CA ASN A 497 6.64 -0.10 -16.86
C ASN A 497 6.81 -0.83 -15.52
N VAL A 498 7.38 -0.14 -14.54
CA VAL A 498 7.66 -0.73 -13.21
C VAL A 498 6.40 -1.28 -12.54
N GLU A 499 5.25 -0.63 -12.75
CA GLU A 499 3.94 -1.06 -12.22
C GLU A 499 3.47 -2.45 -12.72
N LYS A 500 3.99 -2.92 -13.85
CA LYS A 500 3.65 -4.22 -14.47
C LYS A 500 4.64 -5.33 -14.12
N CYS A 501 5.74 -5.00 -13.44
CA CYS A 501 6.75 -5.99 -13.03
C CYS A 501 6.26 -6.84 -11.85
N SER A 502 6.75 -8.07 -11.74
CA SER A 502 6.46 -8.92 -10.58
C SER A 502 7.10 -8.36 -9.30
N SER A 503 6.60 -8.75 -8.13
CA SER A 503 7.14 -8.31 -6.84
C SER A 503 8.65 -8.61 -6.69
N GLY A 504 9.08 -9.79 -7.12
CA GLY A 504 10.50 -10.17 -7.13
C GLY A 504 11.33 -9.29 -8.06
N GLN A 505 10.81 -8.94 -9.25
CA GLN A 505 11.47 -8.03 -10.19
C GLN A 505 11.55 -6.61 -9.64
N GLN A 506 10.46 -6.10 -9.08
CA GLN A 506 10.39 -4.77 -8.44
C GLN A 506 11.42 -4.64 -7.32
N LYS A 507 11.60 -5.65 -6.45
CA LYS A 507 12.65 -5.65 -5.42
C LYS A 507 14.07 -5.59 -6.00
N ARG A 508 14.33 -6.28 -7.11
CA ARG A 508 15.63 -6.18 -7.81
C ARG A 508 15.82 -4.79 -8.43
N ILE A 509 14.76 -4.16 -8.95
CA ILE A 509 14.82 -2.79 -9.47
C ILE A 509 15.16 -1.79 -8.36
N VAL A 510 14.56 -1.92 -7.17
CA VAL A 510 14.89 -1.08 -6.01
C VAL A 510 16.36 -1.28 -5.61
N MET A 511 16.84 -2.52 -5.58
CA MET A 511 18.27 -2.80 -5.34
C MET A 511 19.15 -2.14 -6.42
N ALA A 512 18.76 -2.19 -7.70
CA ALA A 512 19.48 -1.54 -8.80
C ALA A 512 19.57 -0.02 -8.60
N GLN A 513 18.48 0.62 -8.20
CA GLN A 513 18.45 2.06 -7.91
C GLN A 513 19.40 2.42 -6.76
N GLU A 514 19.50 1.57 -5.74
CA GLU A 514 20.40 1.76 -4.61
C GLU A 514 21.88 1.46 -4.92
N MET A 515 22.13 0.60 -5.91
CA MET A 515 23.47 0.26 -6.44
C MET A 515 23.96 1.15 -7.58
N SER A 516 23.09 2.02 -8.10
CA SER A 516 23.41 2.97 -9.18
C SER A 516 24.53 4.01 -8.90
N PRO A 517 24.81 4.47 -7.65
CA PRO A 517 25.90 5.40 -7.45
C PRO A 517 27.28 4.75 -7.69
N ARG A 518 28.20 5.50 -8.29
CA ARG A 518 29.59 5.11 -8.55
C ARG A 518 30.28 4.71 -7.25
N VAL A 519 30.04 5.47 -6.19
CA VAL A 519 30.49 5.11 -4.85
C VAL A 519 29.34 4.47 -4.09
N LYS A 520 29.33 3.14 -4.11
CA LYS A 520 28.28 2.30 -3.54
C LYS A 520 28.18 2.47 -2.01
N PRO A 521 26.98 2.31 -1.42
CA PRO A 521 26.83 2.23 0.03
C PRO A 521 27.52 0.97 0.55
N ASN A 522 28.19 1.04 1.71
CA ASN A 522 28.88 -0.12 2.30
C ASN A 522 28.03 -0.83 3.36
N LEU A 523 26.90 -0.23 3.78
CA LEU A 523 25.89 -0.88 4.61
C LEU A 523 24.51 -0.74 3.95
N ILE A 524 23.87 -1.87 3.66
CA ILE A 524 22.51 -1.91 3.11
C ILE A 524 21.63 -2.71 4.05
N CYS A 525 20.56 -2.10 4.54
CA CYS A 525 19.55 -2.78 5.33
C CYS A 525 18.31 -2.99 4.47
N VAL A 526 17.88 -4.24 4.36
CA VAL A 526 16.72 -4.64 3.56
C VAL A 526 15.69 -5.24 4.48
N ASP A 527 14.51 -4.61 4.55
CA ASP A 527 13.41 -5.10 5.36
C ASP A 527 12.55 -6.07 4.56
N GLU A 528 12.51 -7.34 4.97
CA GLU A 528 11.73 -8.43 4.41
C GLU A 528 11.84 -8.61 2.86
N PRO A 529 13.06 -8.84 2.32
CA PRO A 529 13.26 -9.02 0.88
C PRO A 529 12.52 -10.23 0.31
N THR A 530 12.22 -11.25 1.11
CA THR A 530 11.51 -12.45 0.64
C THR A 530 9.98 -12.33 0.72
N SER A 531 9.43 -11.29 1.36
CA SER A 531 7.98 -11.13 1.54
C SER A 531 7.25 -10.89 0.21
N GLY A 532 6.17 -11.64 -0.04
CA GLY A 532 5.38 -11.54 -1.29
C GLY A 532 6.10 -12.06 -2.53
N VAL A 533 7.12 -12.92 -2.37
CA VAL A 533 7.87 -13.57 -3.45
C VAL A 533 7.87 -15.09 -3.22
N ASP A 534 7.84 -15.89 -4.29
CA ASP A 534 7.91 -17.35 -4.20
C ASP A 534 9.26 -17.89 -3.73
N SER A 535 9.28 -19.11 -3.21
CA SER A 535 10.49 -19.72 -2.60
C SER A 535 11.67 -19.73 -3.53
N TYR A 536 11.42 -20.04 -4.80
CA TYR A 536 12.46 -20.11 -5.80
C TYR A 536 12.95 -18.71 -6.20
N SER A 537 12.04 -17.78 -6.49
CA SER A 537 12.42 -16.39 -6.79
C SER A 537 13.09 -15.70 -5.59
N ALA A 538 12.69 -16.03 -4.36
CA ALA A 538 13.31 -15.58 -3.12
C ALA A 538 14.73 -16.13 -3.01
N LEU A 539 14.94 -17.43 -3.25
CA LEU A 539 16.27 -18.04 -3.30
C LEU A 539 17.17 -17.34 -4.34
N LEU A 540 16.68 -17.15 -5.56
CA LEU A 540 17.43 -16.45 -6.61
C LEU A 540 17.79 -15.01 -6.22
N MET A 541 16.89 -14.32 -5.52
CA MET A 541 17.15 -12.97 -5.02
C MET A 541 18.22 -12.96 -3.94
N ILE A 542 18.15 -13.87 -2.97
CA ILE A 542 19.15 -13.99 -1.89
C ILE A 542 20.52 -14.37 -2.45
N GLN A 543 20.58 -15.30 -3.41
CA GLN A 543 21.82 -15.64 -4.12
C GLN A 543 22.36 -14.44 -4.91
N CYS A 544 21.49 -13.65 -5.53
CA CYS A 544 21.88 -12.41 -6.19
C CYS A 544 22.46 -11.38 -5.20
N PHE A 545 21.83 -11.17 -4.04
CA PHE A 545 22.35 -10.29 -2.99
C PHE A 545 23.69 -10.77 -2.45
N LYS A 546 23.87 -12.07 -2.25
CA LYS A 546 25.16 -12.67 -1.85
C LYS A 546 26.26 -12.40 -2.89
N ARG A 547 25.96 -12.57 -4.18
CA ARG A 547 26.90 -12.24 -5.27
C ARG A 547 27.28 -10.76 -5.27
N LEU A 548 26.30 -9.87 -5.10
CA LEU A 548 26.54 -8.42 -4.99
C LEU A 548 27.40 -8.06 -3.77
N SER A 549 27.10 -8.65 -2.61
CA SER A 549 27.85 -8.50 -1.37
C SER A 549 29.33 -8.80 -1.57
N ARG A 550 29.64 -9.94 -2.19
CA ARG A 550 31.02 -10.39 -2.44
C ARG A 550 31.73 -9.55 -3.51
N ARG A 551 31.06 -9.28 -4.64
CA ARG A 551 31.68 -8.57 -5.77
C ARG A 551 32.02 -7.12 -5.44
N HIS A 552 31.19 -6.46 -4.63
CA HIS A 552 31.35 -5.05 -4.30
C HIS A 552 31.79 -4.78 -2.86
N GLY A 553 32.00 -5.83 -2.04
CA GLY A 553 32.37 -5.68 -0.63
C GLY A 553 31.30 -4.98 0.21
N LEU A 554 30.01 -5.20 -0.13
CA LEU A 554 28.87 -4.56 0.55
C LEU A 554 28.54 -5.36 1.81
N SER A 555 28.17 -4.68 2.89
CA SER A 555 27.61 -5.34 4.07
C SER A 555 26.09 -5.24 3.98
N ILE A 556 25.42 -6.37 3.76
CA ILE A 556 23.96 -6.39 3.58
C ILE A 556 23.35 -7.06 4.81
N ILE A 557 22.35 -6.43 5.43
CA ILE A 557 21.53 -7.02 6.48
C ILE A 557 20.10 -7.17 5.96
N ALA A 558 19.59 -8.39 5.90
CA ALA A 558 18.21 -8.66 5.49
C ALA A 558 17.38 -9.14 6.68
N SER A 559 16.22 -8.53 6.95
CA SER A 559 15.27 -9.13 7.90
C SER A 559 14.50 -10.28 7.23
N ILE A 560 14.44 -11.45 7.85
CA ILE A 560 13.75 -12.62 7.28
C ILE A 560 12.88 -13.28 8.34
N HIS A 561 11.66 -13.63 7.95
CA HIS A 561 10.62 -14.09 8.86
C HIS A 561 10.50 -15.62 8.97
N GLN A 562 10.78 -16.34 7.87
CA GLN A 562 10.91 -17.80 7.78
C GLN A 562 11.64 -18.12 6.47
N PRO A 563 12.95 -18.39 6.50
CA PRO A 563 13.66 -18.82 5.32
C PRO A 563 13.71 -20.35 5.27
N ASN A 564 13.58 -20.87 4.04
CA ASN A 564 14.07 -22.20 3.67
C ASN A 564 15.52 -22.37 4.17
N LEU A 565 15.89 -23.57 4.60
CA LEU A 565 17.24 -23.91 5.03
C LEU A 565 18.33 -23.49 4.01
N GLU A 566 18.07 -23.64 2.71
CA GLU A 566 18.96 -23.21 1.62
C GLU A 566 19.21 -21.68 1.64
N ILE A 567 18.18 -20.91 2.00
CA ILE A 567 18.28 -19.45 2.19
C ILE A 567 19.07 -19.13 3.47
N VAL A 568 18.78 -19.80 4.59
CA VAL A 568 19.51 -19.61 5.86
C VAL A 568 21.01 -19.85 5.67
N MET A 569 21.36 -20.95 5.01
CA MET A 569 22.74 -21.36 4.74
C MET A 569 23.45 -20.45 3.74
N SER A 570 22.71 -19.60 3.03
CA SER A 570 23.30 -18.58 2.15
C SER A 570 23.87 -17.39 2.92
N PHE A 571 23.49 -17.16 4.18
CA PHE A 571 24.01 -16.06 4.99
C PHE A 571 25.36 -16.39 5.64
N ASP A 572 26.20 -15.37 5.79
CA ASP A 572 27.48 -15.48 6.48
C ASP A 572 27.28 -15.41 8.00
N LEU A 573 26.35 -14.57 8.48
CA LEU A 573 25.99 -14.43 9.90
C LEU A 573 24.46 -14.38 10.09
N LEU A 574 23.98 -15.01 11.16
CA LEU A 574 22.61 -14.97 11.65
C LEU A 574 22.55 -14.16 12.95
N TYR A 575 21.56 -13.30 13.05
CA TYR A 575 21.23 -12.55 14.26
C TYR A 575 19.75 -12.75 14.59
N ILE A 576 19.45 -13.42 15.70
CA ILE A 576 18.09 -13.86 16.06
C ILE A 576 17.59 -13.10 17.28
N LEU A 577 16.41 -12.48 17.14
CA LEU A 577 15.73 -11.73 18.19
C LEU A 577 14.50 -12.48 18.72
N ALA A 578 14.33 -12.51 20.04
CA ALA A 578 13.11 -12.97 20.69
C ALA A 578 12.07 -11.86 20.88
N LYS A 579 10.81 -12.26 21.08
CA LYS A 579 9.73 -11.35 21.48
C LYS A 579 10.07 -10.68 22.82
N GLY A 580 10.08 -9.35 22.82
CA GLY A 580 10.62 -8.55 23.94
C GLY A 580 11.94 -7.84 23.59
N GLY A 581 12.50 -8.12 22.41
CA GLY A 581 13.65 -7.41 21.87
C GLY A 581 14.96 -7.76 22.58
N GLN A 582 15.16 -9.05 22.85
CA GLN A 582 16.43 -9.61 23.34
C GLN A 582 17.11 -10.43 22.25
N THR A 583 18.44 -10.50 22.30
CA THR A 583 19.25 -11.29 21.38
C THR A 583 19.34 -12.71 21.91
N VAL A 584 19.01 -13.69 21.06
CA VAL A 584 19.01 -15.12 21.42
C VAL A 584 20.16 -15.86 20.76
N TYR A 585 20.57 -15.42 19.57
CA TYR A 585 21.69 -16.01 18.85
C TYR A 585 22.37 -14.97 17.95
N SER A 586 23.70 -15.02 17.88
CA SER A 586 24.51 -14.22 16.97
C SER A 586 25.73 -15.02 16.52
N GLY A 587 25.72 -15.57 15.31
CA GLY A 587 26.80 -16.43 14.83
C GLY A 587 26.57 -16.98 13.42
N ARG A 588 27.45 -17.87 12.95
CA ARG A 588 27.30 -18.49 11.62
C ARG A 588 26.14 -19.50 11.63
N PRO A 589 25.45 -19.73 10.50
CA PRO A 589 24.39 -20.75 10.42
C PRO A 589 24.82 -22.17 10.83
N ARG A 590 26.07 -22.54 10.51
CA ARG A 590 26.60 -23.90 10.76
C ARG A 590 26.79 -24.21 12.24
N ASP A 591 27.06 -23.18 13.03
CA ASP A 591 27.36 -23.32 14.46
C ASP A 591 26.08 -23.34 15.32
N LEU A 592 24.91 -23.08 14.70
CA LEU A 592 23.62 -22.99 15.40
C LEU A 592 23.25 -24.30 16.11
N LYS A 593 23.46 -25.46 15.46
CA LYS A 593 23.15 -26.77 16.04
C LYS A 593 24.00 -27.06 17.27
N GLN A 594 25.29 -26.68 17.23
CA GLN A 594 26.19 -26.81 18.36
C GLN A 594 25.77 -25.89 19.50
N HIS A 595 25.46 -24.62 19.21
CA HIS A 595 25.01 -23.66 20.22
C HIS A 595 23.73 -24.11 20.94
N LEU A 596 22.75 -24.67 20.22
CA LEU A 596 21.54 -25.23 20.84
C LEU A 596 21.84 -26.43 21.75
N THR A 597 22.75 -27.31 21.31
CA THR A 597 23.18 -28.47 22.10
C THR A 597 23.87 -28.02 23.39
N ASP A 598 24.71 -26.99 23.30
CA ASP A 598 25.41 -26.43 24.45
C ASP A 598 24.47 -25.70 25.44
N CYS A 599 23.24 -25.36 25.03
CA CYS A 599 22.19 -24.80 25.88
C CYS A 599 21.15 -25.86 26.28
N HIS A 600 21.50 -27.14 26.20
CA HIS A 600 20.66 -28.27 26.57
C HIS A 600 19.33 -28.39 25.80
N ILE A 601 19.23 -27.81 24.60
CA ILE A 601 18.07 -27.93 23.71
C ILE A 601 18.32 -29.06 22.71
N ILE A 602 17.58 -30.16 22.87
CA ILE A 602 17.71 -31.35 22.01
C ILE A 602 16.84 -31.17 20.76
N CYS A 603 17.45 -31.04 19.59
CA CYS A 603 16.76 -31.17 18.31
C CYS A 603 16.60 -32.65 17.95
N THR A 604 15.40 -33.10 17.59
CA THR A 604 15.19 -34.45 17.02
C THR A 604 15.80 -34.54 15.61
N GLU A 605 16.09 -35.75 15.13
CA GLU A 605 16.76 -35.95 13.83
C GLU A 605 15.99 -35.34 12.63
N ASN A 606 14.67 -35.20 12.73
CA ASN A 606 13.83 -34.64 11.67
C ASN A 606 13.57 -33.12 11.81
N GLN A 607 14.05 -32.47 12.87
CA GLN A 607 13.77 -31.05 13.12
C GLN A 607 14.89 -30.15 12.64
N ILE A 608 14.52 -29.12 11.87
CA ILE A 608 15.47 -28.12 11.38
C ILE A 608 15.81 -27.16 12.54
N PRO A 609 17.09 -27.00 12.94
CA PRO A 609 17.48 -26.20 14.11
C PRO A 609 16.96 -24.75 14.13
N ILE A 610 16.85 -24.13 12.94
CA ILE A 610 16.36 -22.75 12.80
C ILE A 610 14.86 -22.63 13.10
N GLU A 611 14.06 -23.65 12.82
CA GLU A 611 12.62 -23.65 13.11
C GLU A 611 12.41 -23.78 14.62
N VAL A 612 13.18 -24.64 15.27
CA VAL A 612 13.14 -24.84 16.74
C VAL A 612 13.44 -23.54 17.47
N ILE A 613 14.53 -22.85 17.12
CA ILE A 613 14.91 -21.60 17.80
C ILE A 613 13.91 -20.47 17.56
N ILE A 614 13.33 -20.37 16.35
CA ILE A 614 12.29 -19.36 16.05
C ILE A 614 11.01 -19.62 16.86
N LYS A 615 10.62 -20.90 17.01
CA LYS A 615 9.46 -21.31 17.80
C LYS A 615 9.63 -20.91 19.27
N LEU A 616 10.81 -21.16 19.85
CA LEU A 616 11.16 -20.71 21.21
C LEU A 616 11.14 -19.18 21.33
N CYS A 617 11.71 -18.46 20.36
CA CYS A 617 11.73 -17.00 20.34
C CYS A 617 10.34 -16.34 20.39
N ALA A 618 9.30 -17.04 19.91
CA ALA A 618 7.91 -16.56 19.92
C ALA A 618 7.28 -16.52 21.31
N ASN A 619 7.69 -17.42 22.21
CA ASN A 619 7.25 -17.45 23.61
C ASN A 619 7.77 -16.22 24.38
N GLY A 620 8.88 -15.63 23.90
CA GLY A 620 9.52 -14.45 24.48
C GLY A 620 10.15 -14.75 25.84
N LEU A 621 10.30 -13.71 26.67
CA LEU A 621 10.98 -13.77 27.98
C LEU A 621 10.24 -14.54 29.08
N ARG A 622 9.16 -15.25 28.75
CA ARG A 622 8.45 -16.11 29.71
C ARG A 622 9.04 -17.51 29.77
N ASP A 623 9.82 -17.88 28.76
CA ASP A 623 10.40 -19.20 28.60
C ASP A 623 11.83 -19.20 29.16
N GLU A 624 12.14 -20.12 30.06
CA GLU A 624 13.46 -20.23 30.69
C GLU A 624 14.55 -20.49 29.65
N ALA A 625 14.24 -21.26 28.59
CA ALA A 625 15.17 -21.57 27.52
C ALA A 625 15.64 -20.31 26.76
N VAL A 626 14.74 -19.33 26.57
CA VAL A 626 15.08 -18.05 25.89
C VAL A 626 16.01 -17.21 26.75
N ILE A 627 15.81 -17.22 28.08
CA ILE A 627 16.64 -16.48 29.03
C ILE A 627 18.06 -17.07 29.03
N GLU A 628 18.18 -18.39 29.10
CA GLU A 628 19.47 -19.09 29.06
C GLU A 628 20.24 -18.84 27.75
N LEU A 629 19.57 -18.99 26.60
CA LEU A 629 20.14 -18.69 25.29
C LEU A 629 20.63 -17.25 25.19
N SER A 630 19.84 -16.29 25.69
CA SER A 630 20.21 -14.88 25.67
C SER A 630 21.40 -14.56 26.57
N ALA A 631 21.47 -15.18 27.77
CA ALA A 631 22.55 -14.97 28.72
C ALA A 631 23.87 -15.50 28.17
N LYS A 632 23.86 -16.72 27.62
CA LYS A 632 25.03 -17.33 26.99
C LYS A 632 25.51 -16.54 25.77
N THR A 633 24.59 -16.16 24.89
CA THR A 633 24.92 -15.35 23.71
C THR A 633 25.55 -14.01 24.11
N ASN A 634 25.06 -13.36 25.16
CA ASN A 634 25.67 -12.13 25.68
C ASN A 634 27.08 -12.38 26.27
N GLU A 635 27.31 -13.52 26.92
CA GLU A 635 28.64 -13.91 27.43
C GLU A 635 29.63 -14.17 26.29
N ASP A 636 29.24 -14.97 25.30
CA ASP A 636 30.03 -15.28 24.09
C ASP A 636 30.38 -14.00 23.32
N MET A 637 29.42 -13.07 23.22
CA MET A 637 29.63 -11.76 22.62
C MET A 637 30.58 -10.92 23.47
N ASN A 638 30.37 -10.72 24.77
CA ASN A 638 31.28 -9.92 25.59
C ASN A 638 32.74 -10.37 25.48
N ASN A 639 33.00 -11.69 25.50
CA ASN A 639 34.33 -12.28 25.40
C ASN A 639 35.01 -12.02 24.05
N THR A 640 34.26 -12.14 22.95
CA THR A 640 34.78 -11.97 21.57
C THR A 640 34.91 -10.47 21.21
N TYR A 641 34.02 -9.63 21.73
CA TYR A 641 33.85 -8.24 21.32
C TYR A 641 34.83 -7.28 21.99
N HIS A 642 35.08 -7.42 23.30
CA HIS A 642 35.97 -6.49 24.02
C HIS A 642 37.40 -6.48 23.48
N LYS A 643 37.85 -7.58 22.86
CA LYS A 643 39.18 -7.68 22.23
C LYS A 643 39.25 -6.97 20.86
N ARG A 644 38.17 -6.97 20.08
CA ARG A 644 38.14 -6.42 18.70
C ARG A 644 37.69 -4.95 18.63
N VAL A 645 36.68 -4.54 19.41
CA VAL A 645 36.04 -3.21 19.31
C VAL A 645 36.98 -2.06 19.67
N ASN A 646 37.78 -2.22 20.74
CA ASN A 646 38.63 -1.14 21.26
C ASN A 646 39.75 -0.72 20.29
N ASN A 647 40.16 -1.63 19.40
CA ASN A 647 41.26 -1.39 18.46
C ASN A 647 40.79 -0.78 17.13
N GLU A 648 39.63 -1.19 16.61
CA GLU A 648 39.21 -0.89 15.22
C GLU A 648 38.05 0.11 15.08
N LEU A 649 37.32 0.44 16.16
CA LEU A 649 36.12 1.27 16.10
C LEU A 649 36.22 2.59 16.90
N ILE A 650 35.41 3.58 16.54
CA ILE A 650 35.15 4.83 17.27
C ILE A 650 33.69 4.83 17.75
N LEU A 651 33.49 5.22 19.00
CA LEU A 651 32.18 5.40 19.59
C LEU A 651 31.47 6.63 18.98
N GLN A 652 30.23 6.45 18.54
CA GLN A 652 29.30 7.50 18.16
C GLN A 652 28.13 7.51 19.14
N SER A 653 28.14 8.46 20.08
CA SER A 653 27.13 8.56 21.14
C SER A 653 25.72 8.90 20.63
N ASN A 654 25.63 9.51 19.45
CA ASN A 654 24.37 10.01 18.89
C ASN A 654 23.88 9.19 17.67
N GLY A 655 24.37 7.96 17.52
CA GLY A 655 24.08 7.07 16.39
C GLY A 655 24.78 7.46 15.08
N ILE A 656 24.53 6.70 14.01
CA ILE A 656 25.19 6.89 12.70
C ILE A 656 24.75 8.23 12.11
N PRO A 657 25.66 9.20 11.88
CA PRO A 657 25.33 10.53 11.35
C PRO A 657 24.64 10.44 9.99
N MET A 658 23.68 11.33 9.76
CA MET A 658 22.90 11.36 8.52
C MET A 658 23.48 12.47 7.69
N GLU A 659 23.97 12.13 6.51
CA GLU A 659 24.49 13.11 5.58
C GLU A 659 23.34 13.94 5.03
N ARG A 660 23.54 15.24 4.79
CA ARG A 660 22.54 16.05 4.11
C ARG A 660 23.08 16.44 2.76
N LYS A 661 22.33 16.12 1.71
CA LYS A 661 22.68 16.58 0.37
C LYS A 661 22.36 18.07 0.26
N SER A 662 23.32 18.87 -0.16
CA SER A 662 23.10 20.27 -0.47
C SER A 662 22.32 20.42 -1.78
N PHE A 663 21.63 21.55 -1.94
CA PHE A 663 20.99 21.88 -3.21
C PHE A 663 22.01 21.90 -4.36
N SER A 664 21.63 21.27 -5.49
CA SER A 664 22.41 21.26 -6.73
C SER A 664 21.48 21.47 -7.92
N PHE A 665 21.90 22.34 -8.85
CA PHE A 665 21.10 22.68 -10.02
C PHE A 665 20.95 21.50 -10.98
N ALA A 666 21.99 20.68 -11.14
CA ALA A 666 21.92 19.48 -11.98
C ALA A 666 20.89 18.47 -11.44
N GLU A 667 20.83 18.31 -10.12
CA GLU A 667 19.85 17.43 -9.47
C GLU A 667 18.43 17.96 -9.65
N PHE A 668 18.23 19.26 -9.45
CA PHE A 668 16.96 19.92 -9.75
C PHE A 668 16.52 19.66 -11.20
N TRP A 669 17.45 19.81 -12.15
CA TRP A 669 17.16 19.58 -13.56
C TRP A 669 16.79 18.12 -13.88
N TYR A 670 17.54 17.14 -13.38
CA TYR A 670 17.21 15.74 -13.58
C TYR A 670 15.91 15.33 -12.88
N LEU A 671 15.65 15.90 -11.70
CA LEU A 671 14.40 15.67 -10.98
C LEU A 671 13.20 16.27 -11.72
N LEU A 672 13.36 17.44 -12.34
CA LEU A 672 12.36 18.06 -13.20
C LEU A 672 12.07 17.19 -14.43
N LEU A 673 13.10 16.69 -15.12
CA LEU A 673 12.94 15.78 -16.27
C LEU A 673 12.22 14.48 -15.87
N ARG A 674 12.59 13.89 -14.72
CA ARG A 674 11.91 12.73 -14.17
C ARG A 674 10.44 13.04 -13.87
N GLY A 675 10.19 14.18 -13.25
CA GLY A 675 8.84 14.65 -12.93
C GLY A 675 7.98 14.85 -14.17
N LEU A 676 8.51 15.45 -15.23
CA LEU A 676 7.80 15.58 -16.52
C LEU A 676 7.49 14.20 -17.14
N ALA A 677 8.43 13.26 -17.10
CA ALA A 677 8.20 11.91 -17.58
C ALA A 677 7.11 11.19 -16.75
N TYR A 678 7.12 11.38 -15.42
CA TYR A 678 6.05 10.89 -14.54
C TYR A 678 4.69 11.53 -14.87
N THR A 679 4.68 12.85 -15.12
CA THR A 679 3.46 13.56 -15.48
C THR A 679 2.85 13.02 -16.77
N LEU A 680 3.67 12.80 -17.80
CA LEU A 680 3.23 12.25 -19.09
C LEU A 680 2.82 10.78 -19.00
N GLY A 681 3.52 9.96 -18.22
CA GLY A 681 3.27 8.53 -18.12
C GLY A 681 2.06 8.15 -17.25
N HIS A 682 1.87 8.83 -16.12
CA HIS A 682 0.87 8.45 -15.12
C HIS A 682 -0.05 9.62 -14.70
N ASN A 683 0.51 10.79 -14.38
CA ASN A 683 -0.26 11.90 -13.80
C ASN A 683 -1.19 12.62 -14.79
N TRP A 684 -1.02 12.40 -16.10
CA TRP A 684 -1.84 13.03 -17.15
C TRP A 684 -3.34 12.79 -16.97
N LYS A 685 -3.72 11.65 -16.37
CA LYS A 685 -5.12 11.31 -16.06
C LYS A 685 -5.72 12.31 -15.06
N PHE A 686 -4.98 12.65 -14.00
CA PHE A 686 -5.43 13.63 -13.01
C PHE A 686 -5.50 15.03 -13.60
N ILE A 687 -4.51 15.41 -14.43
CA ILE A 687 -4.53 16.68 -15.17
C ILE A 687 -5.74 16.75 -16.11
N ALA A 688 -6.03 15.68 -16.85
CA ALA A 688 -7.17 15.62 -17.74
C ALA A 688 -8.50 15.79 -16.99
N VAL A 689 -8.68 15.05 -15.87
CA VAL A 689 -9.87 15.21 -15.01
C VAL A 689 -9.99 16.64 -14.49
N HIS A 690 -8.88 17.23 -14.06
CA HIS A 690 -8.85 18.60 -13.56
C HIS A 690 -9.30 19.62 -14.62
N ILE A 691 -8.77 19.54 -15.84
CA ILE A 691 -9.15 20.41 -16.97
C ILE A 691 -10.61 20.18 -17.37
N ILE A 692 -11.07 18.92 -17.41
CA ILE A 692 -12.47 18.56 -17.72
C ILE A 692 -13.42 19.14 -16.67
N CYS A 693 -13.08 19.07 -15.38
CA CYS A 693 -13.89 19.65 -14.32
C CYS A 693 -14.01 21.18 -14.43
N TYR A 694 -12.92 21.88 -14.70
CA TYR A 694 -12.96 23.33 -14.94
C TYR A 694 -13.82 23.68 -16.15
N THR A 695 -13.65 22.94 -17.24
CA THR A 695 -14.42 23.15 -18.48
C THR A 695 -15.91 22.92 -18.25
N GLY A 696 -16.27 21.79 -17.64
CA GLY A 696 -17.65 21.41 -17.38
C GLY A 696 -18.36 22.35 -16.41
N LEU A 697 -17.69 22.73 -15.31
CA LEU A 697 -18.25 23.68 -14.35
C LEU A 697 -18.32 25.11 -14.91
N GLY A 698 -17.38 25.51 -15.78
CA GLY A 698 -17.45 26.78 -16.50
C GLY A 698 -18.63 26.87 -17.46
N LEU A 699 -18.86 25.81 -18.25
CA LEU A 699 -20.03 25.71 -19.14
C LEU A 699 -21.34 25.70 -18.34
N PHE A 700 -21.37 24.97 -17.23
CA PHE A 700 -22.52 24.94 -16.32
C PHE A 700 -22.82 26.33 -15.73
N MET A 701 -21.80 27.08 -15.32
CA MET A 701 -21.96 28.45 -14.85
C MET A 701 -22.51 29.38 -15.92
N THR A 702 -22.01 29.26 -17.15
CA THR A 702 -22.48 30.04 -18.30
C THR A 702 -23.95 29.73 -18.63
N PHE A 703 -24.33 28.46 -18.53
CA PHE A 703 -25.72 28.01 -18.70
C PHE A 703 -26.66 28.53 -17.61
N LEU A 704 -26.25 28.50 -16.33
CA LEU A 704 -27.11 28.89 -15.20
C LEU A 704 -27.37 30.40 -15.13
N PHE A 705 -26.37 31.23 -15.40
CA PHE A 705 -26.45 32.66 -15.09
C PHE A 705 -26.79 33.55 -16.28
N SER A 706 -26.77 33.05 -17.53
CA SER A 706 -27.13 33.76 -18.77
C SER A 706 -26.36 35.08 -19.03
N TYR A 707 -26.32 35.52 -20.29
CA TYR A 707 -25.43 36.58 -20.81
C TYR A 707 -25.73 38.03 -20.32
N GLN A 708 -26.55 38.25 -19.28
CA GLN A 708 -27.01 39.59 -18.89
C GLN A 708 -26.14 40.29 -17.82
N LEU A 709 -24.97 39.74 -17.48
CA LEU A 709 -24.08 40.24 -16.44
C LEU A 709 -23.35 41.55 -16.79
N ASP A 710 -23.25 41.91 -18.08
CA ASP A 710 -22.49 43.09 -18.57
C ASP A 710 -23.29 44.39 -18.63
N ARG A 711 -24.56 44.40 -18.24
CA ARG A 711 -25.28 45.69 -18.12
C ARG A 711 -24.96 46.30 -16.76
N PRO A 712 -24.43 47.54 -16.68
CA PRO A 712 -24.30 48.30 -15.43
C PRO A 712 -25.70 48.59 -14.91
N SER A 713 -26.32 47.61 -14.27
CA SER A 713 -27.75 47.58 -13.98
C SER A 713 -28.09 48.23 -12.65
N SER A 714 -27.16 48.96 -12.03
CA SER A 714 -27.40 49.63 -10.74
C SER A 714 -26.40 50.74 -10.41
N CYS A 715 -26.23 51.75 -11.27
CA CYS A 715 -25.52 52.98 -10.90
C CYS A 715 -26.47 53.90 -10.12
N GLN A 716 -26.15 54.19 -8.86
CA GLN A 716 -26.93 55.12 -8.02
C GLN A 716 -26.24 56.49 -7.97
N PRO A 717 -26.99 57.60 -8.07
CA PRO A 717 -26.40 58.93 -7.88
C PRO A 717 -25.92 59.11 -6.44
N LEU A 718 -24.76 59.77 -6.27
CA LEU A 718 -24.15 60.07 -4.95
C LEU A 718 -25.06 60.89 -4.02
N VAL A 719 -26.10 61.54 -4.57
CA VAL A 719 -27.10 62.31 -3.83
C VAL A 719 -28.50 61.94 -4.35
N SER A 720 -29.26 61.12 -3.59
CA SER A 720 -30.67 60.85 -3.89
C SER A 720 -31.53 61.17 -2.66
N ASN A 721 -32.29 62.27 -2.73
CA ASN A 721 -33.24 62.70 -1.70
C ASN A 721 -34.71 62.37 -2.04
N ASN A 722 -34.98 61.49 -3.02
CA ASN A 722 -36.35 61.17 -3.42
C ASN A 722 -36.65 59.67 -3.31
N CYS A 723 -37.18 59.26 -2.15
CA CYS A 723 -37.69 57.92 -1.87
C CYS A 723 -39.11 57.72 -2.44
N ASN A 724 -39.27 57.53 -3.75
CA ASN A 724 -40.54 57.12 -4.36
C ASN A 724 -40.34 56.07 -5.47
N GLN A 725 -39.74 54.91 -5.17
CA GLN A 725 -39.70 53.76 -6.08
C GLN A 725 -39.70 52.43 -5.31
N SER A 726 -40.86 51.78 -5.19
CA SER A 726 -41.01 50.52 -4.43
C SER A 726 -41.13 49.26 -5.28
N ALA A 727 -41.43 49.37 -6.59
CA ALA A 727 -41.51 48.23 -7.50
C ALA A 727 -40.19 47.93 -8.23
N GLY A 728 -39.49 48.97 -8.73
CA GLY A 728 -38.19 48.82 -9.41
C GLY A 728 -37.06 48.40 -8.47
N ALA A 729 -37.05 48.88 -7.23
CA ALA A 729 -36.05 48.52 -6.23
C ALA A 729 -36.00 47.01 -5.94
N LEU A 730 -37.16 46.33 -5.89
CA LEU A 730 -37.21 44.89 -5.61
C LEU A 730 -36.60 44.06 -6.76
N GLU A 731 -36.77 44.50 -8.00
CA GLU A 731 -36.21 43.85 -9.18
C GLU A 731 -34.69 44.08 -9.29
N GLU A 732 -34.22 45.29 -8.96
CA GLU A 732 -32.80 45.62 -8.80
C GLU A 732 -32.14 44.77 -7.69
N TYR A 733 -32.77 44.62 -6.52
CA TYR A 733 -32.27 43.77 -5.43
C TYR A 733 -32.14 42.28 -5.84
N LYS A 734 -33.04 41.78 -6.70
CA LYS A 734 -32.96 40.40 -7.21
C LYS A 734 -31.82 40.21 -8.20
N ILE A 735 -31.54 41.19 -9.06
CA ILE A 735 -30.42 41.16 -10.00
C ILE A 735 -29.09 41.26 -9.25
N LEU A 736 -29.01 42.17 -8.27
CA LEU A 736 -27.87 42.33 -7.36
C LEU A 736 -27.49 41.01 -6.67
N GLY A 737 -28.47 40.30 -6.13
CA GLY A 737 -28.28 39.01 -5.45
C GLY A 737 -27.73 37.94 -6.41
N LYS A 738 -28.26 37.86 -7.64
CA LYS A 738 -27.79 36.90 -8.65
C LYS A 738 -26.33 37.12 -9.03
N ASN A 739 -25.94 38.38 -9.21
CA ASN A 739 -24.57 38.75 -9.60
C ASN A 739 -23.55 38.47 -8.49
N LEU A 740 -23.91 38.74 -7.23
CA LEU A 740 -23.05 38.42 -6.09
C LEU A 740 -22.89 36.89 -5.94
N VAL A 741 -23.96 36.12 -6.07
CA VAL A 741 -23.91 34.64 -6.04
C VAL A 741 -23.00 34.11 -7.14
N TYR A 742 -23.11 34.65 -8.35
CA TYR A 742 -22.25 34.28 -9.48
C TYR A 742 -20.76 34.49 -9.20
N ILE A 743 -20.35 35.69 -8.76
CA ILE A 743 -18.94 36.02 -8.47
C ILE A 743 -18.36 35.11 -7.39
N ASN A 744 -19.18 34.80 -6.37
CA ASN A 744 -18.74 33.93 -5.29
C ASN A 744 -18.62 32.47 -5.71
N ILE A 745 -19.56 31.94 -6.49
CA ILE A 745 -19.45 30.58 -7.05
C ILE A 745 -18.24 30.50 -8.00
N TYR A 746 -18.00 31.55 -8.79
CA TYR A 746 -16.83 31.67 -9.66
C TYR A 746 -15.51 31.56 -8.89
N ALA A 747 -15.33 32.37 -7.83
CA ALA A 747 -14.14 32.29 -6.97
C ALA A 747 -14.04 30.95 -6.23
N PHE A 748 -15.18 30.38 -5.83
CA PHE A 748 -15.25 29.11 -5.11
C PHE A 748 -14.79 27.92 -5.95
N ILE A 749 -15.24 27.82 -7.21
CA ILE A 749 -14.84 26.72 -8.11
C ILE A 749 -13.33 26.71 -8.30
N ILE A 750 -12.70 27.89 -8.46
CA ILE A 750 -11.24 28.01 -8.59
C ILE A 750 -10.55 27.48 -7.33
N MET A 751 -11.01 27.86 -6.14
CA MET A 751 -10.43 27.40 -4.87
C MET A 751 -10.55 25.88 -4.70
N VAL A 752 -11.75 25.33 -4.87
CA VAL A 752 -12.04 23.91 -4.61
C VAL A 752 -11.24 23.00 -5.53
N LEU A 753 -11.32 23.23 -6.83
CA LEU A 753 -10.66 22.38 -7.82
C LEU A 753 -9.14 22.42 -7.66
N GLN A 754 -8.58 23.58 -7.33
CA GLN A 754 -7.14 23.76 -7.16
C GLN A 754 -6.61 23.08 -5.88
N ILE A 755 -7.31 23.22 -4.74
CA ILE A 755 -6.90 22.56 -3.48
C ILE A 755 -6.99 21.05 -3.62
N ILE A 756 -8.07 20.51 -4.18
CA ILE A 756 -8.26 19.06 -4.33
C ILE A 756 -7.21 18.46 -5.27
N TYR A 757 -6.97 19.08 -6.42
CA TYR A 757 -5.98 18.60 -7.39
C TYR A 757 -4.56 18.53 -6.79
N THR A 758 -4.11 19.62 -6.19
CA THR A 758 -2.75 19.72 -5.63
C THR A 758 -2.55 18.89 -4.37
N SER A 759 -3.62 18.70 -3.58
CA SER A 759 -3.61 17.76 -2.46
C SER A 759 -3.49 16.31 -2.93
N LEU A 760 -4.12 15.93 -4.05
CA LEU A 760 -4.07 14.57 -4.59
C LEU A 760 -2.69 14.21 -5.14
N THR A 761 -2.10 15.11 -5.95
CA THR A 761 -0.80 14.85 -6.59
C THR A 761 0.29 14.66 -5.54
N ILE A 762 0.41 15.60 -4.59
CA ILE A 762 1.46 15.54 -3.56
C ILE A 762 1.28 14.36 -2.58
N SER A 763 0.04 13.94 -2.30
CA SER A 763 -0.23 12.87 -1.32
C SER A 763 0.27 11.50 -1.79
N ASN A 764 0.27 11.27 -3.10
CA ASN A 764 0.79 10.04 -3.69
C ASN A 764 2.33 10.09 -3.77
N GLU A 765 2.91 11.25 -4.10
CA GLU A 765 4.37 11.39 -4.24
C GLU A 765 5.11 11.43 -2.89
N ILE A 766 4.48 11.93 -1.83
CA ILE A 766 5.17 12.15 -0.55
C ILE A 766 5.69 10.86 0.09
N GLN A 767 5.06 9.72 -0.20
CA GLN A 767 5.51 8.41 0.27
C GLN A 767 6.87 8.03 -0.35
N VAL A 768 7.03 8.29 -1.65
CA VAL A 768 8.29 8.04 -2.37
C VAL A 768 9.36 9.05 -1.97
N PHE A 769 8.98 10.33 -1.85
CA PHE A 769 9.87 11.39 -1.37
C PHE A 769 10.51 11.02 -0.02
N ASP A 770 9.71 10.57 0.95
CA ASP A 770 10.20 10.24 2.29
C ASP A 770 11.31 9.16 2.26
N LYS A 771 11.31 8.25 1.28
CA LYS A 771 12.34 7.19 1.14
C LYS A 771 13.54 7.65 0.33
N GLU A 772 13.30 8.25 -0.83
CA GLU A 772 14.38 8.75 -1.70
C GLU A 772 15.22 9.81 -1.00
N HIS A 773 14.58 10.72 -0.26
CA HIS A 773 15.29 11.75 0.51
C HIS A 773 16.13 11.14 1.64
N ARG A 774 15.63 10.09 2.30
CA ARG A 774 16.37 9.36 3.35
C ARG A 774 17.56 8.56 2.80
N ASN A 775 17.46 8.06 1.58
CA ASN A 775 18.56 7.41 0.85
C ASN A 775 19.43 8.43 0.08
N TYR A 776 19.32 9.72 0.39
CA TYR A 776 20.18 10.80 -0.12
C TYR A 776 20.16 11.00 -1.63
N TRP A 777 19.01 10.80 -2.28
CA TRP A 777 18.89 11.01 -3.72
C TRP A 777 19.03 12.49 -4.09
N TYR A 778 18.32 13.38 -3.38
CA TYR A 778 18.27 14.82 -3.65
C TYR A 778 17.90 15.65 -2.40
N SER A 779 18.13 16.96 -2.49
CA SER A 779 17.78 17.92 -1.44
C SER A 779 16.28 18.18 -1.32
N THR A 780 15.81 18.58 -0.14
CA THR A 780 14.40 18.95 0.10
C THR A 780 13.99 20.15 -0.75
N GLU A 781 14.93 21.07 -0.97
CA GLU A 781 14.78 22.27 -1.79
C GLU A 781 14.51 21.93 -3.26
N SER A 782 15.29 21.01 -3.83
CA SER A 782 15.12 20.57 -5.23
C SER A 782 13.72 19.97 -5.45
N TYR A 783 13.26 19.12 -4.53
CA TYR A 783 11.94 18.51 -4.61
C TYR A 783 10.81 19.54 -4.58
N PHE A 784 10.85 20.46 -3.60
CA PHE A 784 9.81 21.49 -3.45
C PHE A 784 9.67 22.39 -4.70
N LEU A 785 10.79 22.76 -5.31
CA LEU A 785 10.79 23.58 -6.53
C LEU A 785 10.22 22.80 -7.71
N VAL A 786 10.62 21.54 -7.88
CA VAL A 786 10.11 20.69 -8.98
C VAL A 786 8.61 20.47 -8.86
N THR A 787 8.11 20.07 -7.69
CA THR A 787 6.66 19.85 -7.50
C THR A 787 5.87 21.12 -7.72
N THR A 788 6.39 22.27 -7.26
CA THR A 788 5.75 23.57 -7.50
C THR A 788 5.65 23.91 -8.98
N ILE A 789 6.71 23.67 -9.77
CA ILE A 789 6.75 23.95 -11.21
C ILE A 789 5.84 22.99 -11.99
N LEU A 790 5.84 21.70 -11.66
CA LEU A 790 5.05 20.70 -12.37
C LEU A 790 3.55 20.93 -12.19
N ASP A 791 3.11 21.31 -10.99
CA ASP A 791 1.72 21.63 -10.72
C ASP A 791 1.31 23.01 -11.26
N PHE A 792 2.26 23.94 -11.43
CA PHE A 792 1.97 25.30 -11.93
C PHE A 792 1.40 25.28 -13.35
N VAL A 793 2.01 24.52 -14.26
CA VAL A 793 1.65 24.54 -15.69
C VAL A 793 0.20 24.08 -15.93
N PRO A 794 -0.25 22.91 -15.42
CA PRO A 794 -1.64 22.50 -15.54
C PRO A 794 -2.63 23.49 -14.93
N SER A 795 -2.28 24.08 -13.77
CA SER A 795 -3.16 25.04 -13.10
C SER A 795 -3.33 26.32 -13.89
N MET A 796 -2.27 26.86 -14.49
CA MET A 796 -2.40 28.04 -15.37
C MET A 796 -3.25 27.74 -16.60
N VAL A 797 -3.05 26.59 -17.24
CA VAL A 797 -3.85 26.17 -18.40
C VAL A 797 -5.33 26.06 -18.02
N SER A 798 -5.65 25.43 -16.90
CA SER A 798 -7.02 25.31 -16.38
C SER A 798 -7.67 26.67 -16.11
N ILE A 799 -6.95 27.62 -15.51
CA ILE A 799 -7.48 28.96 -15.20
C ILE A 799 -7.75 29.74 -16.49
N VAL A 800 -6.83 29.70 -17.45
CA VAL A 800 -7.00 30.35 -18.75
C VAL A 800 -8.23 29.79 -19.46
N ILE A 801 -8.37 28.47 -19.55
CA ILE A 801 -9.54 27.81 -20.16
C ILE A 801 -10.83 28.21 -19.44
N TYR A 802 -10.83 28.18 -18.11
CA TYR A 802 -12.00 28.55 -17.30
C TYR A 802 -12.42 30.01 -17.53
N CYS A 803 -11.47 30.93 -17.59
CA CYS A 803 -11.74 32.35 -17.87
C CYS A 803 -12.22 32.59 -19.30
N LEU A 804 -11.70 31.84 -20.28
CA LEU A 804 -12.14 31.93 -21.68
C LEU A 804 -13.58 31.44 -21.86
N ILE A 805 -13.96 30.33 -21.22
CA ILE A 805 -15.32 29.75 -21.33
C ILE A 805 -16.37 30.68 -20.74
N ILE A 806 -16.07 31.25 -19.57
CA ILE A 806 -16.99 32.10 -18.85
C ILE A 806 -17.21 33.45 -19.55
N ASN A 807 -16.37 33.79 -20.53
CA ASN A 807 -16.61 34.81 -21.55
C ASN A 807 -17.10 36.16 -20.99
N VAL A 808 -16.24 36.81 -20.19
CA VAL A 808 -16.41 38.20 -19.75
C VAL A 808 -15.92 39.13 -20.87
N TYR A 809 -16.63 39.19 -21.99
CA TYR A 809 -16.21 39.97 -23.16
C TYR A 809 -17.01 41.26 -23.28
N GLU A 810 -16.47 42.35 -22.74
CA GLU A 810 -16.75 43.68 -23.27
C GLU A 810 -15.66 44.75 -23.04
N MET A 811 -14.41 44.40 -22.69
CA MET A 811 -13.37 45.44 -22.47
C MET A 811 -11.97 45.06 -22.99
N GLU A 812 -11.42 45.89 -23.89
CA GLU A 812 -10.04 45.81 -24.36
C GLU A 812 -9.08 46.23 -23.22
N GLY A 813 -8.15 45.35 -22.84
CA GLY A 813 -7.02 45.68 -21.93
C GLY A 813 -7.16 45.29 -20.45
N THR A 814 -8.37 45.04 -19.94
CA THR A 814 -8.59 44.69 -18.51
C THR A 814 -8.52 43.19 -18.23
N TYR A 815 -8.72 42.34 -19.24
CA TYR A 815 -8.71 40.87 -19.11
C TYR A 815 -7.38 40.30 -18.57
N ALA A 816 -6.24 40.87 -19.00
CA ALA A 816 -4.92 40.43 -18.54
C ALA A 816 -4.72 40.66 -17.03
N VAL A 817 -5.31 41.74 -16.50
CA VAL A 817 -5.26 42.09 -15.08
C VAL A 817 -6.09 41.13 -14.23
N LEU A 818 -7.29 40.76 -14.69
CA LEU A 818 -8.11 39.73 -14.04
C LEU A 818 -7.40 38.38 -14.04
N LEU A 819 -6.87 37.96 -15.20
CA LEU A 819 -6.14 36.70 -15.32
C LEU A 819 -4.93 36.66 -14.38
N TYR A 820 -4.20 37.77 -14.25
CA TYR A 820 -3.08 37.91 -13.32
C TYR A 820 -3.51 37.72 -11.86
N CYS A 821 -4.56 38.42 -11.41
CA CYS A 821 -5.06 38.30 -10.04
C CYS A 821 -5.57 36.88 -9.72
N LEU A 822 -6.29 36.26 -10.66
CA LEU A 822 -6.77 34.89 -10.51
C LEU A 822 -5.63 33.87 -10.47
N SER A 823 -4.59 34.08 -11.28
CA SER A 823 -3.38 33.25 -11.26
C SER A 823 -2.67 33.32 -9.90
N ILE A 824 -2.56 34.52 -9.30
CA ILE A 824 -2.00 34.67 -7.94
C ILE A 824 -2.85 33.92 -6.92
N SER A 825 -4.18 34.08 -6.97
CA SER A 825 -5.06 33.39 -6.02
C SER A 825 -4.98 31.86 -6.14
N ALA A 826 -4.90 31.33 -7.37
CA ALA A 826 -4.74 29.90 -7.60
C ALA A 826 -3.38 29.36 -7.11
N LEU A 827 -2.31 30.14 -7.26
CA LEU A 827 -1.00 29.80 -6.69
C LEU A 827 -1.02 29.76 -5.15
N SER A 828 -1.83 30.60 -4.51
CA SER A 828 -2.07 30.55 -3.06
C SER A 828 -2.84 29.30 -2.68
N TYR A 829 -3.90 28.94 -3.42
CA TYR A 829 -4.66 27.70 -3.20
C TYR A 829 -3.80 26.44 -3.43
N GLN A 830 -2.92 26.45 -4.42
CA GLN A 830 -1.94 25.38 -4.64
C GLN A 830 -1.06 25.17 -3.40
N SER A 831 -0.61 26.26 -2.78
CA SER A 831 0.22 26.19 -1.58
C SER A 831 -0.53 25.58 -0.39
N ILE A 832 -1.83 25.92 -0.24
CA ILE A 832 -2.71 25.33 0.78
C ILE A 832 -2.89 23.83 0.52
N GLY A 833 -3.15 23.42 -0.72
CA GLY A 833 -3.27 22.00 -1.08
C GLY A 833 -1.98 21.22 -0.84
N HIS A 834 -0.81 21.81 -1.13
CA HIS A 834 0.49 21.23 -0.77
C HIS A 834 0.65 21.04 0.73
N ILE A 835 0.31 22.03 1.55
CA ILE A 835 0.36 21.92 3.03
C ILE A 835 -0.52 20.76 3.51
N LEU A 836 -1.76 20.67 3.03
CA LEU A 836 -2.69 19.62 3.42
C LEU A 836 -2.18 18.23 3.02
N GLY A 837 -1.68 18.09 1.79
CA GLY A 837 -1.12 16.83 1.30
C GLY A 837 0.16 16.40 2.03
N ILE A 838 1.07 17.33 2.34
CA ILE A 838 2.28 17.04 3.12
C ILE A 838 1.92 16.60 4.54
N CYS A 839 1.01 17.29 5.21
CA CYS A 839 0.66 17.02 6.60
C CYS A 839 -0.14 15.72 6.78
N PHE A 840 -1.06 15.41 5.87
CA PHE A 840 -2.05 14.35 6.07
C PHE A 840 -1.92 13.15 5.13
N GLY A 841 -1.06 13.21 4.11
CA GLY A 841 -0.85 12.12 3.15
C GLY A 841 -2.18 11.69 2.50
N GLU A 842 -2.46 10.38 2.49
CA GLU A 842 -3.67 9.81 1.88
C GLU A 842 -5.00 10.42 2.39
N ARG A 843 -5.02 10.97 3.62
CA ARG A 843 -6.23 11.57 4.22
C ARG A 843 -6.43 13.04 3.85
N ALA A 844 -5.50 13.64 3.12
CA ALA A 844 -5.50 15.06 2.85
C ALA A 844 -6.73 15.54 2.06
N VAL A 845 -7.24 14.72 1.14
CA VAL A 845 -8.43 15.05 0.34
C VAL A 845 -9.67 15.18 1.22
N ILE A 846 -9.88 14.23 2.13
CA ILE A 846 -11.02 14.22 3.05
C ILE A 846 -10.97 15.48 3.93
N ILE A 847 -9.80 15.79 4.47
CA ILE A 847 -9.61 16.98 5.32
C ILE A 847 -9.79 18.25 4.50
N SER A 848 -9.29 18.29 3.26
CA SER A 848 -9.49 19.42 2.35
C SER A 848 -10.97 19.70 2.15
N VAL A 849 -11.78 18.68 1.85
CA VAL A 849 -13.23 18.81 1.67
C VAL A 849 -13.93 19.30 2.94
N LEU A 850 -13.52 18.82 4.12
CA LEU A 850 -14.08 19.27 5.40
C LEU A 850 -13.75 20.72 5.75
N LEU A 851 -12.62 21.26 5.27
CA LEU A 851 -12.22 22.64 5.50
C LEU A 851 -12.88 23.64 4.54
N LEU A 852 -13.37 23.20 3.38
CA LEU A 852 -13.97 24.09 2.37
C LEU A 852 -15.12 24.95 2.93
N PRO A 853 -16.12 24.43 3.67
CA PRO A 853 -17.20 25.24 4.21
C PRO A 853 -16.70 26.36 5.14
N ILE A 854 -15.64 26.08 5.91
CA ILE A 854 -15.04 27.05 6.83
C ILE A 854 -14.41 28.20 6.03
N PHE A 855 -13.69 27.90 4.95
CA PHE A 855 -13.13 28.93 4.08
C PHE A 855 -14.21 29.78 3.40
N ILE A 856 -15.35 29.19 3.01
CA ILE A 856 -16.49 29.93 2.45
C ILE A 856 -17.11 30.86 3.50
N CYS A 857 -17.30 30.40 4.73
CA CYS A 857 -17.86 31.24 5.79
C CYS A 857 -16.95 32.43 6.11
N LEU A 858 -15.63 32.23 6.08
CA LEU A 858 -14.63 33.26 6.37
C LEU A 858 -14.32 34.18 5.18
N SER A 859 -14.74 33.83 3.96
CA SER A 859 -14.46 34.63 2.76
C SER A 859 -15.28 35.92 2.67
N GLY A 860 -16.30 36.08 3.51
CA GLY A 860 -17.23 37.21 3.45
C GLY A 860 -18.38 37.01 2.46
N PHE A 861 -18.61 35.76 1.98
CA PHE A 861 -19.67 35.44 1.03
C PHE A 861 -21.09 35.62 1.61
N PHE A 862 -21.37 35.00 2.76
CA PHE A 862 -22.70 35.01 3.37
C PHE A 862 -22.95 36.23 4.25
N ILE A 863 -21.89 36.76 4.85
CA ILE A 863 -21.92 37.86 5.82
C ILE A 863 -20.83 38.85 5.39
N PRO A 864 -21.15 40.14 5.21
CA PRO A 864 -20.15 41.16 4.90
C PRO A 864 -19.02 41.15 5.94
N SER A 865 -17.77 41.34 5.47
CA SER A 865 -16.60 41.28 6.35
C SER A 865 -16.55 42.37 7.41
N THR A 866 -17.34 43.44 7.25
CA THR A 866 -17.53 44.53 8.21
C THR A 866 -18.41 44.14 9.41
N GLU A 867 -19.23 43.10 9.28
CA GLU A 867 -20.16 42.64 10.33
C GLU A 867 -19.55 41.54 11.22
N PHE A 868 -18.35 41.05 10.88
CA PHE A 868 -17.67 40.04 11.68
C PHE A 868 -17.23 40.59 13.05
N GLY A 869 -17.31 39.75 14.09
CA GLY A 869 -16.71 40.07 15.38
C GLY A 869 -15.18 40.11 15.27
N HIS A 870 -14.52 40.89 16.15
CA HIS A 870 -13.07 41.12 16.13
C HIS A 870 -12.19 39.86 15.97
N PRO A 871 -12.44 38.70 16.61
CA PRO A 871 -11.59 37.51 16.41
C PRO A 871 -11.81 36.84 15.04
N VAL A 872 -13.00 36.95 14.47
CA VAL A 872 -13.35 36.33 13.17
C VAL A 872 -12.81 37.16 12.01
N ILE A 873 -12.77 38.49 12.16
CA ILE A 873 -12.13 39.40 11.19
C ILE A 873 -10.67 39.03 10.97
N GLU A 874 -9.91 38.83 12.06
CA GLU A 874 -8.48 38.48 11.98
C GLU A 874 -8.26 37.14 11.27
N LEU A 875 -9.13 36.15 11.53
CA LEU A 875 -9.06 34.86 10.85
C LEU A 875 -9.42 34.98 9.36
N SER A 876 -10.37 35.85 9.03
CA SER A 876 -10.78 36.13 7.65
C SER A 876 -9.64 36.76 6.83
N HIS A 877 -8.77 37.57 7.45
CA HIS A 877 -7.57 38.13 6.79
C HIS A 877 -6.52 37.10 6.39
N VAL A 878 -6.56 35.88 6.95
CA VAL A 878 -5.67 34.79 6.56
C VAL A 878 -6.16 34.10 5.28
N VAL A 879 -7.46 34.12 4.99
CA VAL A 879 -8.08 33.36 3.89
C VAL A 879 -7.92 34.11 2.56
N PRO A 880 -7.22 33.55 1.55
CA PRO A 880 -7.04 34.22 0.25
C PRO A 880 -8.32 34.43 -0.55
N MET A 881 -9.34 33.60 -0.30
CA MET A 881 -10.63 33.68 -0.99
C MET A 881 -11.32 35.04 -0.79
N ARG A 882 -11.20 35.63 0.41
CA ARG A 882 -11.75 36.95 0.69
C ARG A 882 -11.25 37.99 -0.31
N TYR A 883 -9.94 38.16 -0.38
CA TYR A 883 -9.31 39.14 -1.26
C TYR A 883 -9.50 38.81 -2.74
N THR A 884 -9.66 37.53 -3.07
CA THR A 884 -10.00 37.09 -4.43
C THR A 884 -11.39 37.61 -4.81
N ILE A 885 -12.40 37.47 -3.94
CA ILE A 885 -13.74 38.01 -4.15
C ILE A 885 -13.71 39.54 -4.23
N GLU A 886 -12.98 40.22 -3.32
CA GLU A 886 -12.83 41.68 -3.33
C GLU A 886 -12.28 42.18 -4.67
N VAL A 887 -11.19 41.57 -5.16
CA VAL A 887 -10.57 41.93 -6.44
C VAL A 887 -11.49 41.65 -7.61
N ILE A 888 -12.21 40.53 -7.61
CA ILE A 888 -13.18 40.21 -8.67
C ILE A 888 -14.33 41.22 -8.66
N LEU A 889 -14.87 41.60 -7.48
CA LEU A 889 -15.94 42.57 -7.37
C LEU A 889 -15.53 43.96 -7.88
N ILE A 890 -14.36 44.45 -7.49
CA ILE A 890 -13.84 45.74 -7.97
C ILE A 890 -13.57 45.66 -9.49
N PHE A 891 -13.10 44.51 -9.99
CA PHE A 891 -12.89 44.33 -11.42
C PHE A 891 -14.19 44.41 -12.24
N PHE A 892 -15.27 43.77 -11.78
CA PHE A 892 -16.56 43.75 -12.49
C PHE A 892 -17.34 45.07 -12.35
N TYR A 893 -17.25 45.77 -11.21
CA TYR A 893 -18.13 46.91 -10.89
C TYR A 893 -17.43 48.24 -10.62
N GLY A 894 -16.11 48.26 -10.46
CA GLY A 894 -15.30 49.46 -10.22
C GLY A 894 -14.67 50.05 -11.49
N PHE A 895 -13.62 50.86 -11.33
CA PHE A 895 -12.91 51.55 -12.42
C PHE A 895 -13.81 52.46 -13.29
N ASP A 896 -14.55 53.38 -12.66
CA ASP A 896 -15.38 54.40 -13.34
C ASP A 896 -16.37 53.83 -14.38
N ARG A 897 -16.87 52.61 -14.16
CA ARG A 897 -17.90 51.97 -15.02
C ARG A 897 -19.28 52.66 -14.93
N CYS A 898 -19.49 53.51 -13.93
CA CYS A 898 -20.70 54.32 -13.81
C CYS A 898 -20.47 55.74 -14.36
N PRO A 899 -21.51 56.40 -14.92
CA PRO A 899 -21.41 57.79 -15.38
C PRO A 899 -20.98 58.75 -14.26
N GLU A 900 -20.33 59.86 -14.60
CA GLU A 900 -19.88 60.88 -13.64
C GLU A 900 -21.00 61.26 -12.64
N GLY A 901 -20.71 61.15 -11.34
CA GLY A 901 -21.66 61.43 -10.26
C GLY A 901 -22.50 60.24 -9.77
N GLN A 902 -22.28 59.03 -10.31
CA GLN A 902 -22.93 57.80 -9.89
C GLN A 902 -21.92 56.73 -9.45
N VAL A 903 -22.29 55.90 -8.47
CA VAL A 903 -21.48 54.77 -7.97
C VAL A 903 -22.27 53.46 -8.09
N SER A 904 -21.58 52.34 -8.33
CA SER A 904 -22.20 51.02 -8.34
C SER A 904 -22.83 50.69 -6.98
N SER A 905 -24.09 50.26 -6.97
CA SER A 905 -24.81 49.87 -5.75
C SER A 905 -24.13 48.75 -4.98
N ILE A 906 -23.42 47.83 -5.67
CA ILE A 906 -22.65 46.73 -5.06
C ILE A 906 -21.47 47.29 -4.26
N MET A 907 -20.71 48.20 -4.87
CA MET A 907 -19.53 48.78 -4.23
C MET A 907 -19.92 49.66 -3.04
N HIS A 908 -20.99 50.45 -3.18
CA HIS A 908 -21.52 51.27 -2.08
C HIS A 908 -22.04 50.39 -0.91
N LYS A 909 -22.74 49.28 -1.19
CA LYS A 909 -23.28 48.38 -0.15
C LYS A 909 -22.19 47.70 0.67
N PHE A 910 -21.09 47.29 0.04
CA PHE A 910 -19.98 46.62 0.72
C PHE A 910 -18.85 47.58 1.14
N LEU A 911 -19.02 48.90 0.92
CA LEU A 911 -18.03 49.94 1.24
C LEU A 911 -16.67 49.70 0.55
N TYR A 912 -16.67 49.13 -0.66
CA TYR A 912 -15.45 48.96 -1.44
C TYR A 912 -15.15 50.23 -2.22
N THR A 913 -13.90 50.70 -2.17
CA THR A 913 -13.39 51.80 -3.01
C THR A 913 -12.38 51.27 -4.02
N ASP A 914 -12.19 51.97 -5.13
CA ASP A 914 -11.21 51.58 -6.16
C ASP A 914 -9.78 51.53 -5.60
N ASP A 915 -9.45 52.39 -4.62
CA ASP A 915 -8.17 52.36 -3.88
C ASP A 915 -7.90 51.03 -3.16
N MET A 916 -8.94 50.27 -2.83
CA MET A 916 -8.80 48.96 -2.17
C MET A 916 -8.25 47.89 -3.12
N TYR A 917 -8.34 48.08 -4.44
CA TYR A 917 -7.82 47.12 -5.41
C TYR A 917 -6.32 46.87 -5.23
N ASP A 918 -5.52 47.94 -5.19
CA ASP A 918 -4.06 47.83 -5.03
C ASP A 918 -3.71 47.20 -3.68
N LYS A 919 -4.45 47.53 -2.62
CA LYS A 919 -4.27 46.96 -1.29
C LYS A 919 -4.56 45.45 -1.29
N SER A 920 -5.71 45.02 -1.80
CA SER A 920 -6.11 43.60 -1.82
C SER A 920 -5.23 42.76 -2.76
N ARG A 921 -4.81 43.32 -3.90
CA ARG A 921 -3.81 42.69 -4.79
C ARG A 921 -2.48 42.48 -4.08
N ASN A 922 -1.96 43.51 -3.41
CA ASN A 922 -0.68 43.42 -2.70
C ASN A 922 -0.75 42.43 -1.52
N ILE A 923 -1.89 42.37 -0.82
CA ILE A 923 -2.13 41.37 0.24
C ILE A 923 -2.15 39.95 -0.33
N LEU A 924 -2.78 39.71 -1.48
CA LEU A 924 -2.77 38.40 -2.15
C LEU A 924 -1.34 37.95 -2.51
N VAL A 925 -0.49 38.86 -3.00
CA VAL A 925 0.92 38.56 -3.28
C VAL A 925 1.68 38.24 -1.99
N TYR A 926 1.45 38.99 -0.92
CA TYR A 926 2.04 38.70 0.39
C TYR A 926 1.61 37.34 0.95
N GLN A 927 0.31 37.02 0.85
CA GLN A 927 -0.23 35.73 1.27
C GLN A 927 0.37 34.58 0.45
N LEU A 928 0.53 34.74 -0.87
CA LEU A 928 1.18 33.75 -1.72
C LEU A 928 2.59 33.43 -1.19
N ILE A 929 3.40 34.47 -0.92
CA ILE A 929 4.76 34.30 -0.39
C ILE A 929 4.72 33.58 0.97
N CYS A 930 3.82 34.01 1.86
CA CYS A 930 3.67 33.40 3.19
C CYS A 930 3.29 31.92 3.11
N TYR A 931 2.29 31.56 2.29
CA TYR A 931 1.87 30.17 2.12
C TYR A 931 2.93 29.31 1.44
N ARG A 932 3.73 29.88 0.53
CA ARG A 932 4.87 29.17 -0.08
C ARG A 932 5.95 28.87 0.93
N ILE A 933 6.32 29.85 1.76
CA ILE A 933 7.28 29.65 2.86
C ILE A 933 6.74 28.63 3.84
N LEU A 934 5.46 28.72 4.22
CA LEU A 934 4.82 27.78 5.14
C LEU A 934 4.82 26.35 4.58
N SER A 935 4.49 26.17 3.30
CA SER A 935 4.53 24.88 2.62
C SER A 935 5.94 24.27 2.61
N TYR A 936 6.96 25.08 2.30
CA TYR A 936 8.37 24.65 2.37
C TYR A 936 8.79 24.28 3.81
N VAL A 937 8.40 25.08 4.80
CA VAL A 937 8.69 24.78 6.22
C VAL A 937 8.01 23.48 6.64
N CYS A 938 6.75 23.25 6.27
CA CYS A 938 6.05 21.98 6.52
C CYS A 938 6.78 20.79 5.90
N LEU A 939 7.23 20.90 4.65
CA LEU A 939 8.03 19.87 4.00
C LEU A 939 9.36 19.62 4.72
N LYS A 940 10.05 20.69 5.13
CA LYS A 940 11.34 20.60 5.84
C LYS A 940 11.20 20.00 7.23
N LEU A 941 10.11 20.31 7.93
CA LEU A 941 9.77 19.68 9.20
C LEU A 941 9.43 18.20 8.99
N LYS A 942 8.69 17.87 7.92
CA LYS A 942 8.41 16.47 7.55
C LYS A 942 9.69 15.72 7.26
N ALA A 943 10.55 16.20 6.37
CA ALA A 943 11.84 15.58 6.05
C ALA A 943 12.70 15.34 7.32
N ASN A 944 12.65 16.25 8.30
CA ASN A 944 13.33 16.11 9.60
C ASN A 944 12.43 15.42 10.65
N TRP A 945 11.88 14.26 10.28
CA TRP A 945 10.90 13.40 10.99
C TRP A 945 11.18 13.14 12.50
N THR A 946 12.34 13.53 13.03
CA THR A 946 12.70 13.50 14.46
C THR A 946 11.87 14.45 15.34
N SER A 947 11.24 15.48 14.78
CA SER A 947 10.58 16.55 15.56
C SER A 947 9.04 16.50 15.52
N ILE A 948 8.47 15.83 14.51
CA ILE A 948 7.03 15.83 14.24
C ILE A 948 6.27 14.75 15.01
N GLN A 949 6.92 13.67 15.46
CA GLN A 949 6.21 12.66 16.26
C GLN A 949 5.61 13.29 17.53
N ILE A 950 6.29 14.27 18.12
CA ILE A 950 5.79 15.10 19.23
C ILE A 950 4.60 15.96 18.80
N MET A 951 4.63 16.54 17.60
CA MET A 951 3.57 17.44 17.10
C MET A 951 2.33 16.68 16.62
N ILE A 952 2.49 15.55 15.94
CA ILE A 952 1.40 14.66 15.52
C ILE A 952 0.79 13.96 16.74
N ASP A 953 1.60 13.53 17.72
CA ASP A 953 1.07 13.01 18.98
C ASP A 953 0.38 14.10 19.80
N TRP A 954 0.83 15.36 19.70
CA TRP A 954 0.13 16.52 20.26
C TRP A 954 -1.21 16.79 19.54
N PHE A 955 -1.26 16.81 18.20
CA PHE A 955 -2.53 16.97 17.47
C PHE A 955 -3.49 15.78 17.66
N ARG A 956 -2.99 14.54 17.73
CA ARG A 956 -3.78 13.36 18.10
C ARG A 956 -4.28 13.44 19.55
N SER A 957 -3.46 13.96 20.45
CA SER A 957 -3.82 14.25 21.85
C SER A 957 -4.88 15.35 21.96
N VAL A 958 -4.86 16.37 21.09
CA VAL A 958 -5.89 17.42 21.10
C VAL A 958 -7.22 16.86 20.59
N GLY A 959 -7.21 16.07 19.52
CA GLY A 959 -8.43 15.43 18.99
C GLY A 959 -9.06 14.40 19.92
N THR A 960 -8.25 13.59 20.62
CA THR A 960 -8.73 12.60 21.60
C THR A 960 -8.98 13.20 22.99
N GLY A 961 -8.22 14.24 23.36
CA GLY A 961 -8.39 14.96 24.62
C GLY A 961 -9.73 15.68 24.70
N ILE A 962 -10.22 16.26 23.59
CA ILE A 962 -11.53 16.92 23.56
C ILE A 962 -12.66 15.87 23.68
N SER A 963 -12.55 14.71 23.03
CA SER A 963 -13.58 13.67 23.12
C SER A 963 -13.59 12.98 24.50
N VAL A 964 -12.43 12.70 25.09
CA VAL A 964 -12.31 12.04 26.40
C VAL A 964 -12.63 13.01 27.53
N TYR A 965 -12.28 14.30 27.42
CA TYR A 965 -12.66 15.31 28.42
C TYR A 965 -14.16 15.63 28.38
N ALA A 966 -14.78 15.66 27.19
CA ALA A 966 -16.23 15.77 27.06
C ALA A 966 -16.95 14.54 27.65
N PHE A 967 -16.43 13.33 27.40
CA PHE A 967 -17.00 12.09 27.97
C PHE A 967 -16.78 11.96 29.47
N ARG A 968 -15.64 12.42 29.99
CA ARG A 968 -15.30 12.37 31.42
C ARG A 968 -16.05 13.44 32.21
N LYS A 969 -16.20 14.65 31.67
CA LYS A 969 -17.04 15.70 32.26
C LYS A 969 -18.51 15.29 32.28
N ALA A 970 -19.00 14.62 31.24
CA ALA A 970 -20.36 14.03 31.21
C ALA A 970 -20.55 12.88 32.22
N ARG A 971 -19.47 12.20 32.64
CA ARG A 971 -19.51 11.12 33.65
C ARG A 971 -19.31 11.63 35.08
N GLU A 972 -18.61 12.75 35.25
CA GLU A 972 -18.37 13.42 36.54
C GLU A 972 -19.55 14.34 36.93
N THR A 973 -20.29 14.90 35.98
CA THR A 973 -21.60 15.54 36.24
C THR A 973 -22.70 14.49 36.31
N GLY A 974 -22.69 13.68 37.36
CA GLY A 974 -23.72 12.68 37.66
C GLY A 974 -25.05 13.29 38.13
N ASP A 975 -25.65 14.18 37.33
CA ASP A 975 -26.98 14.75 37.59
C ASP A 975 -27.82 14.74 36.31
N ILE A 976 -28.24 13.53 35.90
CA ILE A 976 -29.47 13.39 35.12
C ILE A 976 -30.30 12.30 35.80
N GLN A 977 -31.07 12.73 36.81
CA GLN A 977 -32.22 11.97 37.29
C GLN A 977 -33.25 11.88 36.15
N LEU A 978 -33.21 10.79 35.39
CA LEU A 978 -34.34 10.36 34.57
C LEU A 978 -35.45 9.89 35.52
N ARG A 979 -36.30 10.82 35.97
CA ARG A 979 -37.62 10.47 36.53
C ARG A 979 -38.57 10.19 35.36
N PRO A 980 -39.22 9.03 35.30
CA PRO A 980 -40.35 8.83 34.40
C PRO A 980 -41.58 9.46 35.07
N LYS A 981 -42.12 10.53 34.48
CA LYS A 981 -43.50 10.93 34.76
C LYS A 981 -44.28 10.97 33.45
N TYR A 982 -45.10 9.93 33.33
CA TYR A 982 -46.23 9.84 32.44
C TYR A 982 -47.20 11.03 32.60
N THR A 983 -47.95 11.22 31.51
CA THR A 983 -49.34 11.72 31.42
C THR A 983 -49.65 13.20 31.69
N GLN A 984 -50.22 13.80 30.64
CA GLN A 984 -51.53 14.46 30.60
C GLN A 984 -51.62 16.01 30.62
N PHE A 985 -52.51 16.45 29.72
CA PHE A 985 -53.29 17.69 29.62
C PHE A 985 -52.70 18.95 28.96
N HIS A 986 -53.13 19.14 27.70
CA HIS A 986 -53.88 20.28 27.14
C HIS A 986 -53.75 21.70 27.73
N ASN A 987 -53.68 22.64 26.78
CA ASN A 987 -54.22 24.00 26.76
C ASN A 987 -53.64 25.04 27.73
N ASN A 988 -52.85 25.97 27.20
CA ASN A 988 -53.32 27.31 26.80
C ASN A 988 -52.30 28.00 25.90
#